data_AF-A0A935ZVC2-F1
#
_entry.id   AF-A0A935ZVC2-F1
#
_cell.length_a   1.000
_cell.length_b   1.000
_cell.length_c   1.000
_cell.angle_alpha   90.00
_cell.angle_beta   90.00
_cell.angle_gamma   90.00
#
_symmetry.space_group_name_H-M   'P 1'
#
loop_
_entity.id
_entity.type
_entity.pdbx_description
1 polymer ?
#
loop_
_entity_poly.entity_id
_entity_poly.type
_entity_poly.pdbx_seq_one_letter_code
_entity_poly.pdbx_strand_id
1 'polypeptide(L)'
;MDANLLTELAARLWQPWVAALLLLAAAVLTLATGFVQLRGLPAAVRQALAARRGGEEARFAMLAVIAASCGIGGLGAGVLAVQWGGRGALMWMWITMVLAMALRFADAALRRPSPTAVTPASPKAGGGAMGLVMLLAGLAVAGSLQGQQLGTMVETLWDGAPLTGAIALAVLAVPLLWLDAGRRVLLQAAPWALLGWLVIAGVLLARDDLMLSLALGDAWGEAFGLQPAVTGALTGGAAHAFAEGVLAAALAGAVGPSSTSPRARTHVALLAPLVGVGLIGSLGGLVAATAPSRDSIVLPEPTPLERYHSRGLRPSQQVGQTVVMPVDSPLEADKFYAFLLRSNPRGIAFAQLDGKNNAVLVPGWQVADGVHDVIFRMREKDPAAKNMSWDVRVPCNREEVTTRDGSHLVKLTPVNPDLELRKLIAYYELSDKPYVPLADAHFVGKLGIAQSPDENLGEHLAMFEAEGADRPFNPKLHEFFRGGYRGPYADIEQERPPMGWIAVAGFEAELGTKVALRLPASSRGEPFVRVNRAGGIEAPAWDLLMRADELVVRHQSDPTQDIVIPVRARLDGYRIRYETDDPEWQDFRALASRQGFLPTPFVRVRDVDFDAEVHGDARLAPEFRGHRSLVALHELVEPQGPWGEVLPYHPHPMELVGSGMHGPVLARDGAAVIAGRLRDESGDQPRWLGHLAGVLAFVLALGCAAGWTHLLAPGVSSKITVIVLASAMAGGGAMAWPVAQAFAAVAFAVVVIAVAIAGLRGLATVRAAANDPE
;
A
#
# COMPACT_ATOMS: atom_id res chain seq x y z
N MET A 1 13.19 -3.03 -22.27
CA MET A 1 12.43 -1.81 -21.90
C MET A 1 12.48 -1.77 -20.38
N ASP A 2 13.05 -0.72 -19.80
CA ASP A 2 13.23 -0.64 -18.34
C ASP A 2 11.87 -0.61 -17.66
N ALA A 3 11.65 -1.53 -16.70
CA ALA A 3 10.39 -1.64 -15.96
C ALA A 3 10.01 -0.31 -15.30
N ASN A 4 11.00 0.46 -14.85
CA ASN A 4 10.83 1.78 -14.22
C ASN A 4 10.32 2.84 -15.21
N LEU A 5 10.71 2.77 -16.49
CA LEU A 5 10.26 3.73 -17.50
C LEU A 5 8.79 3.48 -17.88
N LEU A 6 8.36 2.21 -17.92
CA LEU A 6 6.97 1.84 -18.15
C LEU A 6 6.04 2.33 -17.05
N THR A 7 6.42 2.11 -15.78
CA THR A 7 5.63 2.53 -14.62
C THR A 7 5.55 4.06 -14.53
N GLU A 8 6.63 4.77 -14.81
CA GLU A 8 6.65 6.23 -14.84
C GLU A 8 5.76 6.80 -15.97
N LEU A 9 5.80 6.21 -17.17
CA LEU A 9 4.91 6.59 -18.27
C LEU A 9 3.44 6.35 -17.94
N ALA A 10 3.11 5.22 -17.32
CA ALA A 10 1.74 4.92 -16.89
C ALA A 10 1.24 5.97 -15.88
N ALA A 11 2.06 6.31 -14.89
CA ALA A 11 1.73 7.33 -13.88
C ALA A 11 1.54 8.72 -14.50
N ARG A 12 2.33 9.10 -15.51
CA ARG A 12 2.18 10.37 -16.23
C ARG A 12 0.93 10.41 -17.11
N LEU A 13 0.56 9.29 -17.72
CA LEU A 13 -0.56 9.21 -18.66
C LEU A 13 -1.92 9.22 -17.95
N TRP A 14 -2.00 8.67 -16.75
CA TRP A 14 -3.24 8.64 -15.94
C TRP A 14 -3.30 9.76 -14.91
N GLN A 15 -2.67 10.91 -15.19
CA GLN A 15 -2.87 12.11 -14.38
C GLN A 15 -4.33 12.59 -14.46
N PRO A 16 -4.86 13.24 -13.41
CA PRO A 16 -6.27 13.64 -13.34
C PRO A 16 -6.75 14.45 -14.54
N TRP A 17 -5.89 15.27 -15.17
CA TRP A 17 -6.28 16.05 -16.33
C TRP A 17 -6.49 15.20 -17.61
N VAL A 18 -5.74 14.11 -17.82
CA VAL A 18 -5.94 13.22 -18.97
C VAL A 18 -7.25 12.46 -18.83
N ALA A 19 -7.51 11.93 -17.64
CA ALA A 19 -8.77 11.28 -17.30
C ALA A 19 -9.96 12.26 -17.48
N ALA A 20 -9.80 13.53 -17.11
CA ALA A 20 -10.81 14.57 -17.34
C ALA A 20 -11.07 14.83 -18.83
N LEU A 21 -10.04 14.89 -19.67
CA LEU A 21 -10.20 15.05 -21.13
C LEU A 21 -10.94 13.87 -21.76
N LEU A 22 -10.66 12.65 -21.30
CA LEU A 22 -11.34 11.44 -21.78
C LEU A 22 -12.83 11.44 -21.41
N LEU A 23 -13.16 11.78 -20.16
CA LEU A 23 -14.54 11.92 -19.74
C LEU A 23 -15.25 13.08 -20.45
N LEU A 24 -14.57 14.19 -20.70
CA LEU A 24 -15.13 15.31 -21.45
C LEU A 24 -15.49 14.90 -22.87
N ALA A 25 -14.62 14.14 -23.56
CA ALA A 25 -14.91 13.62 -24.89
C ALA A 25 -16.16 12.69 -24.87
N ALA A 26 -16.26 11.81 -23.87
CA ALA A 26 -17.42 10.94 -23.68
C ALA A 26 -18.71 11.72 -23.33
N ALA A 27 -18.59 12.81 -22.56
CA ALA A 27 -19.70 13.71 -22.24
C ALA A 27 -20.17 14.49 -23.49
N VAL A 28 -19.26 14.97 -24.33
CA VAL A 28 -19.60 15.60 -25.61
C VAL A 28 -20.36 14.61 -26.51
N LEU A 29 -19.90 13.37 -26.63
CA LEU A 29 -20.60 12.32 -27.39
C LEU A 29 -21.97 12.01 -26.78
N THR A 30 -22.08 11.96 -25.45
CA THR A 30 -23.34 11.80 -24.73
C THR A 30 -24.34 12.90 -25.11
N LEU A 31 -23.93 14.18 -25.03
CA LEU A 31 -24.80 15.31 -25.36
C LEU A 31 -25.17 15.34 -26.84
N ALA A 32 -24.19 15.16 -27.73
CA ALA A 32 -24.38 15.21 -29.17
C ALA A 32 -25.27 14.09 -29.72
N THR A 33 -25.23 12.91 -29.09
CA THR A 33 -26.13 11.80 -29.42
C THR A 33 -27.47 11.91 -28.72
N GLY A 34 -27.65 12.85 -27.78
CA GLY A 34 -28.88 13.09 -27.03
C GLY A 34 -29.10 12.14 -25.85
N PHE A 35 -28.06 11.73 -25.13
CA PHE A 35 -28.10 10.70 -24.08
C PHE A 35 -28.50 9.31 -24.61
N VAL A 36 -27.80 8.85 -25.65
CA VAL A 36 -28.05 7.53 -26.26
C VAL A 36 -27.94 6.38 -25.27
N GLN A 37 -27.13 6.51 -24.21
CA GLN A 37 -27.03 5.49 -23.16
C GLN A 37 -28.32 5.32 -22.35
N LEU A 38 -29.16 6.34 -22.23
CA LEU A 38 -30.45 6.24 -21.52
C LEU A 38 -31.58 5.82 -22.49
N ARG A 39 -31.61 6.43 -23.69
CA ARG A 39 -32.66 6.16 -24.69
C ARG A 39 -32.46 4.85 -25.46
N GLY A 40 -31.21 4.47 -25.72
CA GLY A 40 -30.82 3.29 -26.47
C GLY A 40 -30.76 2.02 -25.62
N LEU A 41 -30.63 2.12 -24.29
CA LEU A 41 -30.56 0.95 -23.41
C LEU A 41 -31.81 0.04 -23.48
N PRO A 42 -33.06 0.55 -23.47
CA PRO A 42 -34.24 -0.29 -23.69
C PRO A 42 -34.24 -0.97 -25.06
N ALA A 43 -33.69 -0.34 -26.09
CA ALA A 43 -33.53 -0.95 -27.41
C ALA A 43 -32.46 -2.06 -27.36
N ALA A 44 -31.32 -1.80 -26.72
CA ALA A 44 -30.24 -2.77 -26.52
C ALA A 44 -30.73 -4.04 -25.81
N VAL A 45 -31.51 -3.89 -24.73
CA VAL A 45 -32.08 -5.03 -23.98
C VAL A 45 -33.12 -5.78 -24.80
N ARG A 46 -34.00 -5.08 -25.53
CA ARG A 46 -34.97 -5.73 -26.44
C ARG A 46 -34.25 -6.50 -27.54
N GLN A 47 -33.20 -5.94 -28.13
CA GLN A 47 -32.39 -6.59 -29.16
C GLN A 47 -31.65 -7.81 -28.59
N ALA A 48 -31.11 -7.71 -27.37
CA ALA A 48 -30.49 -8.83 -26.66
C ALA A 48 -31.46 -10.00 -26.44
N LEU A 49 -32.68 -9.70 -25.99
CA LEU A 49 -33.73 -10.70 -25.80
C LEU A 49 -34.22 -11.29 -27.12
N ALA A 50 -34.36 -10.46 -28.15
CA ALA A 50 -34.72 -10.90 -29.50
C ALA A 50 -33.65 -11.78 -30.14
N ALA A 51 -32.36 -11.52 -29.88
CA ALA A 51 -31.25 -12.35 -30.35
C ALA A 51 -31.34 -13.80 -29.85
N ARG A 52 -32.02 -14.06 -28.72
CA ARG A 52 -32.30 -15.44 -28.26
C ARG A 52 -33.27 -16.20 -29.17
N ARG A 53 -34.16 -15.48 -29.83
CA ARG A 53 -35.20 -16.01 -30.74
C ARG A 53 -34.83 -15.86 -32.22
N GLY A 54 -33.77 -15.11 -32.52
CA GLY A 54 -33.22 -14.98 -33.86
C GLY A 54 -32.40 -16.20 -34.30
N GLY A 55 -31.74 -16.07 -35.45
CA GLY A 55 -30.81 -17.09 -35.94
C GLY A 55 -29.59 -17.27 -35.02
N GLU A 56 -28.92 -18.41 -35.18
CA GLU A 56 -27.78 -18.82 -34.35
C GLU A 56 -26.66 -17.75 -34.28
N GLU A 57 -26.38 -17.08 -35.40
CA GLU A 57 -25.35 -16.04 -35.50
C GLU A 57 -25.66 -14.80 -34.65
N ALA A 58 -26.92 -14.36 -34.62
CA ALA A 58 -27.35 -13.22 -33.79
C ALA A 58 -27.24 -13.54 -32.29
N ARG A 59 -27.59 -14.78 -31.91
CA ARG A 59 -27.49 -15.26 -30.53
C ARG A 59 -26.03 -15.27 -30.05
N PHE A 60 -25.12 -15.82 -30.85
CA PHE A 60 -23.70 -15.90 -30.47
C PHE A 60 -22.98 -14.56 -30.55
N ALA A 61 -23.36 -13.65 -31.45
CA ALA A 61 -22.86 -12.28 -31.44
C ALA A 61 -23.23 -11.56 -30.13
N MET A 62 -24.48 -11.72 -29.68
CA MET A 62 -24.94 -11.17 -28.40
C MET A 62 -24.18 -11.76 -27.20
N LEU A 63 -24.06 -13.10 -27.16
CA LEU A 63 -23.31 -13.78 -26.10
C LEU A 63 -21.83 -13.37 -26.10
N ALA A 64 -21.23 -13.17 -27.27
CA ALA A 64 -19.86 -12.71 -27.40
C ALA A 64 -19.66 -11.30 -26.84
N VAL A 65 -20.60 -10.37 -27.03
CA VAL A 65 -20.53 -9.03 -26.43
C VAL A 65 -20.55 -9.11 -24.92
N ILE A 66 -21.44 -9.91 -24.32
CA ILE A 66 -21.49 -10.11 -22.86
C ILE A 66 -20.19 -10.76 -22.37
N ALA A 67 -19.79 -11.85 -23.02
CA ALA A 67 -18.64 -12.64 -22.62
C ALA A 67 -17.36 -11.80 -22.66
N ALA A 68 -17.16 -11.03 -23.74
CA ALA A 68 -16.02 -10.13 -23.91
C ALA A 68 -15.92 -9.04 -22.84
N SER A 69 -17.02 -8.74 -22.14
CA SER A 69 -17.09 -7.75 -21.07
C SER A 69 -17.03 -8.35 -19.66
N CYS A 70 -17.30 -9.65 -19.47
CA CYS A 70 -17.32 -10.29 -18.14
C CYS A 70 -16.04 -11.08 -17.82
N GLY A 71 -14.86 -10.47 -17.94
CA GLY A 71 -13.58 -11.12 -17.60
C GLY A 71 -13.15 -10.93 -16.15
N ILE A 72 -12.25 -11.79 -15.66
CA ILE A 72 -11.61 -11.65 -14.32
C ILE A 72 -10.89 -10.29 -14.19
N GLY A 73 -10.37 -9.74 -15.29
CA GLY A 73 -9.78 -8.40 -15.31
C GLY A 73 -10.73 -7.31 -14.79
N GLY A 74 -12.05 -7.45 -15.02
CA GLY A 74 -13.06 -6.55 -14.45
C GLY A 74 -13.18 -6.68 -12.94
N LEU A 75 -13.12 -7.90 -12.39
CA LEU A 75 -13.06 -8.13 -10.94
C LEU A 75 -11.86 -7.43 -10.33
N GLY A 76 -10.68 -7.69 -10.89
CA GLY A 76 -9.42 -7.10 -10.43
C GLY A 76 -9.45 -5.57 -10.50
N ALA A 77 -10.00 -5.01 -11.57
CA ALA A 77 -10.10 -3.57 -11.75
C ALA A 77 -10.96 -2.88 -10.67
N GLY A 78 -12.10 -3.49 -10.30
CA GLY A 78 -12.92 -2.98 -9.19
C GLY A 78 -12.20 -3.00 -7.85
N VAL A 79 -11.46 -4.08 -7.57
CA VAL A 79 -10.62 -4.16 -6.36
C VAL A 79 -9.52 -3.10 -6.38
N LEU A 80 -8.86 -2.92 -7.52
CA LEU A 80 -7.80 -1.92 -7.70
C LEU A 80 -8.30 -0.50 -7.50
N ALA A 81 -9.53 -0.20 -7.95
CA ALA A 81 -10.16 1.10 -7.72
C ALA A 81 -10.14 1.45 -6.22
N VAL A 82 -10.56 0.50 -5.37
CA VAL A 82 -10.62 0.68 -3.92
C VAL A 82 -9.22 0.71 -3.30
N GLN A 83 -8.34 -0.18 -3.74
CA GLN A 83 -7.00 -0.31 -3.17
C GLN A 83 -6.11 0.90 -3.41
N TRP A 84 -6.24 1.54 -4.57
CA TRP A 84 -5.33 2.62 -4.98
C TRP A 84 -6.02 3.98 -4.94
N GLY A 85 -7.28 4.04 -5.36
CA GLY A 85 -8.07 5.27 -5.41
C GLY A 85 -8.96 5.52 -4.19
N GLY A 86 -8.96 4.64 -3.19
CA GLY A 86 -9.89 4.70 -2.07
C GLY A 86 -11.33 4.34 -2.46
N ARG A 87 -12.27 4.45 -1.52
CA ARG A 87 -13.68 4.08 -1.75
C ARG A 87 -14.35 5.05 -2.73
N GLY A 88 -13.92 6.31 -2.75
CA GLY A 88 -14.37 7.35 -3.69
C GLY A 88 -14.13 7.02 -5.17
N ALA A 89 -13.15 6.18 -5.48
CA ALA A 89 -12.89 5.74 -6.85
C ALA A 89 -14.03 4.89 -7.44
N LEU A 90 -14.81 4.18 -6.60
CA LEU A 90 -15.98 3.42 -7.07
C LEU A 90 -17.04 4.32 -7.70
N MET A 91 -17.26 5.51 -7.13
CA MET A 91 -18.23 6.47 -7.66
C MET A 91 -17.79 6.97 -9.04
N TRP A 92 -16.51 7.34 -9.17
CA TRP A 92 -15.95 7.77 -10.45
C TRP A 92 -15.91 6.64 -11.49
N MET A 93 -15.71 5.41 -11.05
CA MET A 93 -15.82 4.22 -11.88
C MET A 93 -17.25 4.07 -12.46
N TRP A 94 -18.30 4.32 -11.66
CA TRP A 94 -19.69 4.29 -12.12
C TRP A 94 -20.06 5.44 -13.06
N ILE A 95 -19.58 6.66 -12.79
CA ILE A 95 -19.78 7.80 -13.70
C ILE A 95 -19.10 7.51 -15.04
N THR A 96 -17.88 6.99 -14.99
CA THR A 96 -17.13 6.60 -16.19
C THR A 96 -17.84 5.52 -16.97
N MET A 97 -18.44 4.51 -16.30
CA MET A 97 -19.26 3.50 -16.96
C MET A 97 -20.38 4.13 -17.80
N VAL A 98 -21.17 5.04 -17.22
CA VAL A 98 -22.31 5.68 -17.89
C VAL A 98 -21.85 6.49 -19.09
N LEU A 99 -20.75 7.24 -18.97
CA LEU A 99 -20.20 8.03 -20.06
C LEU A 99 -19.57 7.15 -21.16
N ALA A 100 -18.89 6.07 -20.76
CA ALA A 100 -18.24 5.16 -21.69
C ALA A 100 -19.24 4.40 -22.58
N MET A 101 -20.49 4.21 -22.15
CA MET A 101 -21.56 3.67 -23.02
C MET A 101 -21.72 4.49 -24.31
N ALA A 102 -21.64 5.83 -24.23
CA ALA A 102 -21.70 6.67 -25.43
C ALA A 102 -20.46 6.49 -26.32
N LEU A 103 -19.29 6.30 -25.73
CA LEU A 103 -18.04 6.05 -26.46
C LEU A 103 -18.06 4.68 -27.18
N ARG A 104 -18.62 3.65 -26.55
CA ARG A 104 -18.85 2.32 -27.15
C ARG A 104 -19.86 2.37 -28.29
N PHE A 105 -20.95 3.12 -28.10
CA PHE A 105 -21.92 3.34 -29.16
C PHE A 105 -21.29 4.04 -30.36
N ALA A 106 -20.47 5.07 -30.13
CA ALA A 106 -19.76 5.78 -31.18
C ALA A 106 -18.81 4.86 -31.97
N ASP A 107 -18.01 4.03 -31.28
CA ASP A 107 -17.13 3.05 -31.94
C ASP A 107 -17.93 2.05 -32.80
N ALA A 108 -19.04 1.53 -32.28
CA ALA A 108 -19.91 0.63 -33.02
C ALA A 108 -20.58 1.30 -34.23
N ALA A 109 -21.01 2.57 -34.08
CA ALA A 109 -21.67 3.33 -35.13
C ALA A 109 -20.74 3.60 -36.31
N LEU A 110 -19.47 3.93 -36.03
CA LEU A 110 -18.45 4.20 -37.04
C LEU A 110 -18.04 2.96 -37.85
N ARG A 111 -18.38 1.75 -37.38
CA ARG A 111 -18.04 0.48 -38.02
C ARG A 111 -19.17 -0.10 -38.86
N ARG A 112 -20.37 0.50 -38.84
CA ARG A 112 -21.48 0.06 -39.70
C ARG A 112 -21.07 0.23 -41.18
N PRO A 113 -21.26 -0.80 -42.03
CA PRO A 113 -21.13 -0.63 -43.48
C PRO A 113 -22.20 0.37 -43.96
N SER A 114 -21.82 1.47 -44.61
CA SER A 114 -22.76 2.37 -45.27
C SER A 114 -23.10 1.84 -46.67
N PRO A 115 -24.38 1.85 -47.10
CA PRO A 115 -24.80 1.33 -48.41
C PRO A 115 -24.24 2.13 -49.62
N THR A 116 -23.58 3.27 -49.38
CA THR A 116 -22.97 4.13 -50.40
C THR A 116 -21.45 3.98 -50.53
N ALA A 117 -20.81 3.09 -49.76
CA ALA A 117 -19.35 2.88 -49.83
C ALA A 117 -18.97 1.70 -50.74
N VAL A 118 -18.29 1.97 -51.86
CA VAL A 118 -17.79 0.98 -52.84
C VAL A 118 -16.60 0.15 -52.31
N THR A 119 -16.35 0.09 -51.00
CA THR A 119 -15.31 -0.78 -50.43
C THR A 119 -15.72 -1.32 -49.07
N PRO A 120 -15.42 -2.60 -48.75
CA PRO A 120 -15.72 -3.18 -47.46
C PRO A 120 -15.00 -2.39 -46.36
N ALA A 121 -15.77 -1.96 -45.36
CA ALA A 121 -15.30 -1.22 -44.19
C ALA A 121 -14.42 -2.13 -43.30
N SER A 122 -13.19 -2.32 -43.74
CA SER A 122 -12.03 -2.75 -42.95
C SER A 122 -11.24 -1.49 -42.51
N PRO A 123 -10.25 -1.60 -41.61
CA PRO A 123 -9.83 -0.52 -40.72
C PRO A 123 -9.27 0.68 -41.49
N LYS A 124 -10.06 1.76 -41.58
CA LYS A 124 -9.64 3.06 -42.14
C LYS A 124 -9.97 4.23 -41.20
N ALA A 125 -9.89 4.02 -39.90
CA ALA A 125 -9.67 5.10 -38.94
C ALA A 125 -8.24 4.97 -38.40
N GLY A 126 -7.28 5.44 -39.21
CA GLY A 126 -5.82 5.24 -39.01
C GLY A 126 -5.29 4.09 -39.87
N GLY A 127 -4.30 4.34 -40.72
CA GLY A 127 -3.80 3.41 -41.76
C GLY A 127 -3.67 1.96 -41.28
N GLY A 128 -4.12 1.00 -42.09
CA GLY A 128 -4.46 -0.37 -41.66
C GLY A 128 -3.44 -1.13 -40.81
N ALA A 129 -2.15 -0.80 -40.90
CA ALA A 129 -1.11 -1.35 -40.03
C ALA A 129 -1.23 -0.87 -38.56
N MET A 130 -1.50 0.42 -38.34
CA MET A 130 -1.61 0.98 -36.98
C MET A 130 -2.86 0.45 -36.27
N GLY A 131 -4.00 0.34 -36.98
CA GLY A 131 -5.22 -0.23 -36.41
C GLY A 131 -5.07 -1.70 -36.01
N LEU A 132 -4.31 -2.49 -36.79
CA LEU A 132 -3.98 -3.87 -36.45
C LEU A 132 -3.04 -3.95 -35.23
N VAL A 133 -2.01 -3.10 -35.17
CA VAL A 133 -1.09 -3.05 -34.02
C VAL A 133 -1.83 -2.71 -32.74
N MET A 134 -2.73 -1.71 -32.76
CA MET A 134 -3.53 -1.34 -31.59
C MET A 134 -4.48 -2.45 -31.15
N LEU A 135 -5.05 -3.20 -32.10
CA LEU A 135 -5.90 -4.35 -31.81
C LEU A 135 -5.12 -5.48 -31.14
N LEU A 136 -3.96 -5.84 -31.69
CA LEU A 136 -3.10 -6.89 -31.13
C LEU A 136 -2.52 -6.49 -29.77
N ALA A 137 -2.14 -5.22 -29.59
CA ALA A 137 -1.70 -4.69 -28.30
C ALA A 137 -2.82 -4.76 -27.25
N GLY A 138 -4.05 -4.38 -27.61
CA GLY A 138 -5.20 -4.47 -26.71
C GLY A 138 -5.56 -5.91 -26.33
N LEU A 139 -5.43 -6.86 -27.27
CA LEU A 139 -5.57 -8.30 -27.00
C LEU A 139 -4.48 -8.80 -26.04
N ALA A 140 -3.23 -8.36 -26.24
CA ALA A 140 -2.13 -8.74 -25.37
C ALA A 140 -2.34 -8.21 -23.95
N VAL A 141 -2.76 -6.96 -23.79
CA VAL A 141 -3.08 -6.37 -22.48
C VAL A 141 -4.17 -7.15 -21.76
N ALA A 142 -5.28 -7.42 -22.44
CA ALA A 142 -6.40 -8.13 -21.85
C ALA A 142 -6.08 -9.59 -21.53
N GLY A 143 -5.25 -10.25 -22.35
CA GLY A 143 -4.75 -11.59 -22.08
C GLY A 143 -3.85 -11.60 -20.84
N SER A 144 -2.88 -10.68 -20.77
CA SER A 144 -1.95 -10.59 -19.64
C SER A 144 -2.67 -10.33 -18.32
N LEU A 145 -3.60 -9.38 -18.28
CA LEU A 145 -4.37 -9.07 -17.07
C LEU A 145 -5.20 -10.28 -16.60
N GLN A 146 -5.79 -11.04 -17.53
CA GLN A 146 -6.55 -12.24 -17.17
C GLN A 146 -5.67 -13.37 -16.63
N GLY A 147 -4.52 -13.61 -17.26
CA GLY A 147 -3.56 -14.62 -16.80
C GLY A 147 -3.05 -14.31 -15.40
N GLN A 148 -2.73 -13.04 -15.14
CA GLN A 148 -2.23 -12.57 -13.86
C GLN A 148 -3.27 -12.70 -12.73
N GLN A 149 -4.50 -12.18 -12.92
CA GLN A 149 -5.55 -12.23 -11.90
C GLN A 149 -6.03 -13.65 -11.61
N LEU A 150 -5.96 -14.54 -12.60
CA LEU A 150 -6.27 -15.94 -12.38
C LEU A 150 -5.14 -16.67 -11.67
N GLY A 151 -3.88 -16.33 -11.95
CA GLY A 151 -2.73 -16.84 -11.21
C GLY A 151 -2.84 -16.57 -9.71
N THR A 152 -3.20 -15.33 -9.33
CA THR A 152 -3.39 -14.96 -7.91
C THR A 152 -4.58 -15.68 -7.28
N MET A 153 -5.68 -15.89 -8.01
CA MET A 153 -6.82 -16.70 -7.54
C MET A 153 -6.45 -18.18 -7.32
N VAL A 154 -5.60 -18.75 -8.19
CA VAL A 154 -5.15 -20.15 -8.04
C VAL A 154 -4.22 -20.31 -6.84
N GLU A 155 -3.32 -19.36 -6.65
CA GLU A 155 -2.43 -19.34 -5.48
C GLU A 155 -3.21 -19.29 -4.17
N THR A 156 -4.20 -18.42 -4.11
CA THR A 156 -4.97 -18.19 -2.89
C THR A 156 -6.06 -19.23 -2.63
N LEU A 157 -6.72 -19.78 -3.65
CA LEU A 157 -7.85 -20.72 -3.49
C LEU A 157 -7.46 -22.20 -3.60
N TRP A 158 -6.35 -22.50 -4.27
CA TRP A 158 -5.91 -23.87 -4.56
C TRP A 158 -4.48 -24.19 -4.11
N ASP A 159 -3.80 -23.28 -3.39
CA ASP A 159 -2.42 -23.47 -2.92
C ASP A 159 -1.41 -23.81 -4.03
N GLY A 160 -1.70 -23.40 -5.27
CA GLY A 160 -0.83 -23.61 -6.43
C GLY A 160 0.15 -22.45 -6.62
N ALA A 161 1.28 -22.65 -7.29
CA ALA A 161 2.13 -21.51 -7.65
C ALA A 161 1.38 -20.58 -8.64
N PRO A 162 1.46 -19.24 -8.53
CA PRO A 162 0.66 -18.32 -9.35
C PRO A 162 0.87 -18.50 -10.87
N LEU A 163 2.09 -18.89 -11.28
CA LEU A 163 2.40 -19.22 -12.68
C LEU A 163 1.58 -20.41 -13.20
N THR A 164 1.20 -21.36 -12.34
CA THR A 164 0.42 -22.55 -12.73
C THR A 164 -0.98 -22.17 -13.21
N GLY A 165 -1.63 -21.20 -12.58
CA GLY A 165 -2.96 -20.72 -12.97
C GLY A 165 -2.95 -20.07 -14.35
N ALA A 166 -1.96 -19.21 -14.61
CA ALA A 166 -1.80 -18.53 -15.89
C ALA A 166 -1.45 -19.49 -17.04
N ILE A 167 -0.54 -20.44 -16.79
CA ILE A 167 -0.19 -21.49 -17.77
C ILE A 167 -1.38 -22.40 -18.03
N ALA A 168 -2.10 -22.83 -16.99
CA ALA A 168 -3.28 -23.67 -17.15
C ALA A 168 -4.34 -22.98 -18.02
N LEU A 169 -4.58 -21.69 -17.80
CA LEU A 169 -5.48 -20.90 -18.64
C LEU A 169 -5.02 -20.83 -20.08
N ALA A 170 -3.73 -20.54 -20.33
CA ALA A 170 -3.18 -20.48 -21.67
C ALA A 170 -3.28 -21.83 -22.41
N VAL A 171 -2.95 -22.93 -21.73
CA VAL A 171 -3.01 -24.29 -22.27
C VAL A 171 -4.46 -24.70 -22.59
N LEU A 172 -5.43 -24.35 -21.74
CA LEU A 172 -6.84 -24.63 -21.98
C LEU A 172 -7.43 -23.72 -23.07
N ALA A 173 -7.00 -22.46 -23.15
CA ALA A 173 -7.49 -21.48 -24.12
C ALA A 173 -7.20 -21.91 -25.56
N VAL A 174 -6.01 -22.45 -25.85
CA VAL A 174 -5.61 -22.83 -27.21
C VAL A 174 -6.60 -23.80 -27.87
N PRO A 175 -6.84 -25.03 -27.36
CA PRO A 175 -7.73 -26.00 -28.02
C PRO A 175 -9.20 -25.57 -28.00
N LEU A 176 -9.66 -24.94 -26.90
CA LEU A 176 -11.06 -24.54 -26.74
C LEU A 176 -11.45 -23.38 -27.67
N LEU A 177 -10.53 -22.44 -27.90
CA LEU A 177 -10.80 -21.28 -28.76
C LEU A 177 -10.51 -21.56 -30.25
N TRP A 178 -9.65 -22.54 -30.55
CA TRP A 178 -9.35 -22.92 -31.94
C TRP A 178 -10.57 -23.50 -32.66
N LEU A 179 -11.39 -24.26 -31.93
CA LEU A 179 -12.59 -24.92 -32.45
C LEU A 179 -13.83 -24.04 -32.29
N ASP A 180 -14.61 -23.90 -33.36
CA ASP A 180 -15.87 -23.16 -33.35
C ASP A 180 -16.85 -23.70 -32.31
N ALA A 181 -16.93 -25.03 -32.16
CA ALA A 181 -17.74 -25.69 -31.15
C ALA A 181 -17.30 -25.33 -29.73
N GLY A 182 -15.98 -25.31 -29.46
CA GLY A 182 -15.43 -24.93 -28.17
C GLY A 182 -15.74 -23.48 -27.82
N ARG A 183 -15.57 -22.55 -28.78
CA ARG A 183 -15.98 -21.14 -28.60
C ARG A 183 -17.46 -21.01 -28.28
N ARG A 184 -18.33 -21.73 -28.99
CA ARG A 184 -19.78 -21.69 -28.74
C ARG A 184 -20.15 -22.18 -27.33
N VAL A 185 -19.49 -23.23 -26.84
CA VAL A 185 -19.68 -23.73 -25.47
C VAL A 185 -19.26 -22.67 -24.44
N LEU A 186 -18.08 -22.06 -24.61
CA LEU A 186 -17.59 -21.01 -23.71
C LEU A 186 -18.52 -19.78 -23.70
N LEU A 187 -19.01 -19.36 -24.87
CA LEU A 187 -19.97 -18.25 -24.97
C LEU A 187 -21.30 -18.53 -24.27
N GLN A 188 -21.75 -19.80 -24.23
CA GLN A 188 -22.94 -20.20 -23.49
C GLN A 188 -22.69 -20.34 -21.99
N ALA A 189 -21.48 -20.72 -21.59
CA ALA A 189 -21.09 -20.88 -20.19
C ALA A 189 -20.84 -19.53 -19.49
N ALA A 190 -20.35 -18.51 -20.21
CA ALA A 190 -19.96 -17.22 -19.63
C ALA A 190 -21.09 -16.52 -18.83
N PRO A 191 -22.35 -16.43 -19.31
CA PRO A 191 -23.43 -15.83 -18.52
C PRO A 191 -23.75 -16.59 -17.22
N TRP A 192 -23.62 -17.91 -17.23
CA TRP A 192 -23.83 -18.73 -16.03
C TRP A 192 -22.69 -18.54 -15.03
N ALA A 193 -21.46 -18.44 -15.52
CA ALA A 193 -20.32 -18.14 -14.66
C ALA A 193 -20.43 -16.74 -14.04
N LEU A 194 -20.90 -15.76 -14.81
CA LEU A 194 -21.19 -14.42 -14.33
C LEU A 194 -22.28 -14.48 -13.25
N LEU A 195 -23.40 -15.14 -13.51
CA LEU A 195 -24.48 -15.28 -12.53
C LEU A 195 -23.99 -15.94 -11.22
N GLY A 196 -23.20 -17.01 -11.32
CA GLY A 196 -22.59 -17.67 -10.16
C GLY A 196 -21.72 -16.69 -9.36
N TRP A 197 -20.91 -15.88 -10.04
CA TRP A 197 -20.14 -14.83 -9.40
C TRP A 197 -21.02 -13.77 -8.71
N LEU A 198 -22.08 -13.28 -9.37
CA LEU A 198 -23.01 -12.30 -8.79
C LEU A 198 -23.64 -12.83 -7.50
N VAL A 199 -23.98 -14.11 -7.47
CA VAL A 199 -24.53 -14.77 -6.28
C VAL A 199 -23.48 -14.83 -5.17
N ILE A 200 -22.25 -15.25 -5.47
CA ILE A 200 -21.16 -15.31 -4.47
C ILE A 200 -20.89 -13.92 -3.88
N ALA A 201 -20.70 -12.91 -4.73
CA ALA A 201 -20.46 -11.54 -4.29
C ALA A 201 -21.66 -10.99 -3.50
N GLY A 202 -22.90 -11.23 -3.95
CA GLY A 202 -24.11 -10.82 -3.25
C GLY A 202 -24.23 -11.45 -1.87
N VAL A 203 -23.89 -12.74 -1.71
CA VAL A 203 -23.86 -13.42 -0.41
C VAL A 203 -22.80 -12.82 0.51
N LEU A 204 -21.59 -12.53 0.00
CA LEU A 204 -20.55 -11.88 0.79
C LEU A 204 -21.00 -10.49 1.27
N LEU A 205 -21.56 -9.67 0.38
CA LEU A 205 -22.03 -8.34 0.73
C LEU A 205 -23.23 -8.34 1.69
N ALA A 206 -24.15 -9.30 1.55
CA ALA A 206 -25.32 -9.41 2.43
C ALA A 206 -24.95 -9.82 3.87
N ARG A 207 -23.81 -10.51 4.06
CA ARG A 207 -23.29 -10.82 5.40
C ARG A 207 -22.71 -9.59 6.11
N ASP A 208 -22.22 -8.63 5.34
CA ASP A 208 -21.51 -7.44 5.80
C ASP A 208 -22.37 -6.16 5.67
N ASP A 209 -23.69 -6.24 5.93
CA ASP A 209 -24.66 -5.16 5.62
C ASP A 209 -24.26 -3.79 6.21
N LEU A 210 -23.76 -3.78 7.46
CA LEU A 210 -23.24 -2.56 8.08
C LEU A 210 -22.03 -2.01 7.31
N MET A 211 -21.06 -2.85 6.96
CA MET A 211 -19.85 -2.42 6.24
C MET A 211 -20.17 -2.02 4.80
N LEU A 212 -21.19 -2.61 4.18
CA LEU A 212 -21.70 -2.20 2.87
C LEU A 212 -22.29 -0.78 2.93
N SER A 213 -23.13 -0.50 3.93
CA SER A 213 -23.70 0.84 4.11
C SER A 213 -22.61 1.90 4.33
N LEU A 214 -21.59 1.58 5.12
CA LEU A 214 -20.43 2.44 5.36
C LEU A 214 -19.60 2.62 4.08
N ALA A 215 -19.31 1.54 3.35
CA ALA A 215 -18.55 1.60 2.10
C ALA A 215 -19.23 2.46 1.03
N LEU A 216 -20.56 2.41 0.93
CA LEU A 216 -21.33 3.27 0.03
C LEU A 216 -21.34 4.73 0.49
N GLY A 217 -21.45 4.97 1.80
CA GLY A 217 -21.35 6.31 2.40
C GLY A 217 -19.99 6.95 2.14
N ASP A 218 -18.92 6.21 2.38
CA ASP A 218 -17.53 6.64 2.13
C ASP A 218 -17.29 6.88 0.64
N ALA A 219 -17.77 5.99 -0.24
CA ALA A 219 -17.65 6.17 -1.68
C ALA A 219 -18.30 7.47 -2.16
N TRP A 220 -19.42 7.87 -1.57
CA TRP A 220 -20.06 9.15 -1.87
C TRP A 220 -19.26 10.33 -1.28
N GLY A 221 -18.88 10.23 -0.01
CA GLY A 221 -18.18 11.30 0.73
C GLY A 221 -16.80 11.61 0.13
N GLU A 222 -16.03 10.58 -0.23
CA GLU A 222 -14.70 10.73 -0.83
C GLU A 222 -14.76 11.22 -2.28
N ALA A 223 -15.84 10.92 -3.01
CA ALA A 223 -15.98 11.34 -4.41
C ALA A 223 -16.54 12.76 -4.58
N PHE A 224 -17.47 13.17 -3.71
CA PHE A 224 -18.26 14.41 -3.86
C PHE A 224 -18.31 15.29 -2.61
N GLY A 225 -17.47 15.04 -1.59
CA GLY A 225 -17.42 15.87 -0.39
C GLY A 225 -17.35 17.36 -0.71
N LEU A 226 -17.99 18.20 0.11
CA LEU A 226 -18.06 19.65 -0.08
C LEU A 226 -16.70 20.35 0.10
N GLN A 227 -15.71 19.68 0.69
CA GLN A 227 -14.37 20.22 0.95
C GLN A 227 -13.59 20.56 -0.35
N PRO A 228 -13.50 19.65 -1.36
CA PRO A 228 -12.95 19.98 -2.68
C PRO A 228 -13.71 21.07 -3.48
N ALA A 229 -14.99 21.28 -3.22
CA ALA A 229 -15.84 22.18 -4.02
C ALA A 229 -15.74 23.66 -3.61
N VAL A 230 -15.31 23.94 -2.38
CA VAL A 230 -15.25 25.32 -1.83
C VAL A 230 -13.97 26.07 -2.24
N THR A 231 -12.92 25.36 -2.65
CA THR A 231 -11.60 25.96 -2.99
C THR A 231 -11.29 26.04 -4.49
N GLY A 232 -12.15 25.50 -5.35
CA GLY A 232 -12.02 25.60 -6.82
C GLY A 232 -10.83 24.86 -7.44
N ALA A 233 -10.07 24.09 -6.66
CA ALA A 233 -8.99 23.23 -7.13
C ALA A 233 -9.32 21.77 -6.81
N LEU A 234 -9.26 20.90 -7.82
CA LEU A 234 -9.22 19.45 -7.64
C LEU A 234 -7.94 19.08 -6.86
N THR A 235 -7.95 19.15 -5.53
CA THR A 235 -6.83 18.76 -4.66
C THR A 235 -6.71 17.24 -4.53
N GLY A 236 -5.53 16.78 -4.07
CA GLY A 236 -4.91 15.50 -4.43
C GLY A 236 -5.64 14.21 -4.05
N GLY A 237 -6.61 14.24 -3.12
CA GLY A 237 -7.40 13.06 -2.72
C GLY A 237 -8.51 12.74 -3.72
N ALA A 238 -9.45 13.67 -3.92
CA ALA A 238 -10.56 13.51 -4.87
C ALA A 238 -10.06 13.41 -6.32
N ALA A 239 -9.00 14.16 -6.67
CA ALA A 239 -8.37 14.09 -7.99
C ALA A 239 -7.71 12.72 -8.26
N HIS A 240 -7.16 12.09 -7.23
CA HIS A 240 -6.58 10.75 -7.33
C HIS A 240 -7.65 9.66 -7.40
N ALA A 241 -8.66 9.71 -6.53
CA ALA A 241 -9.83 8.84 -6.59
C ALA A 241 -10.53 8.93 -7.97
N PHE A 242 -10.59 10.14 -8.53
CA PHE A 242 -11.05 10.38 -9.89
C PHE A 242 -10.20 9.64 -10.93
N ALA A 243 -8.88 9.87 -10.94
CA ALA A 243 -7.98 9.28 -11.92
C ALA A 243 -7.99 7.74 -11.86
N GLU A 244 -7.90 7.18 -10.66
CA GLU A 244 -7.92 5.74 -10.43
C GLU A 244 -9.29 5.12 -10.72
N GLY A 245 -10.39 5.82 -10.41
CA GLY A 245 -11.74 5.37 -10.76
C GLY A 245 -11.97 5.32 -12.28
N VAL A 246 -11.46 6.31 -13.03
CA VAL A 246 -11.52 6.31 -14.49
C VAL A 246 -10.64 5.20 -15.08
N LEU A 247 -9.43 5.00 -14.54
CA LEU A 247 -8.52 3.91 -14.93
C LEU A 247 -9.12 2.53 -14.63
N ALA A 248 -9.75 2.34 -13.48
CA ALA A 248 -10.41 1.10 -13.11
C ALA A 248 -11.60 0.79 -14.02
N ALA A 249 -12.45 1.78 -14.32
CA ALA A 249 -13.54 1.59 -15.28
C ALA A 249 -13.00 1.19 -16.65
N ALA A 250 -11.94 1.86 -17.09
CA ALA A 250 -11.17 1.53 -18.27
C ALA A 250 -10.74 0.06 -18.28
N LEU A 251 -9.96 -0.39 -17.29
CA LEU A 251 -9.49 -1.78 -17.16
C LEU A 251 -10.64 -2.80 -17.05
N ALA A 252 -11.78 -2.41 -16.47
CA ALA A 252 -13.00 -3.21 -16.38
C ALA A 252 -13.79 -3.31 -17.69
N GLY A 253 -13.30 -2.71 -18.79
CA GLY A 253 -13.91 -2.82 -20.11
C GLY A 253 -14.92 -1.72 -20.44
N ALA A 254 -14.92 -0.59 -19.69
CA ALA A 254 -15.68 0.61 -20.06
C ALA A 254 -15.31 1.07 -21.47
N VAL A 255 -14.01 1.03 -21.76
CA VAL A 255 -13.41 1.28 -23.07
C VAL A 255 -12.51 0.08 -23.40
N GLY A 256 -11.91 -0.02 -24.59
CA GLY A 256 -11.16 -1.21 -24.98
C GLY A 256 -11.18 -1.48 -26.48
N PRO A 257 -10.31 -2.36 -26.99
CA PRO A 257 -10.10 -2.55 -28.42
C PRO A 257 -11.35 -3.14 -29.08
N SER A 258 -12.08 -2.29 -29.80
CA SER A 258 -13.00 -2.61 -30.90
C SER A 258 -13.68 -3.98 -30.89
N SER A 259 -14.41 -4.31 -29.82
CA SER A 259 -15.10 -5.59 -29.69
C SER A 259 -16.44 -5.61 -30.44
N THR A 260 -16.89 -4.52 -31.07
CA THR A 260 -18.10 -4.55 -31.88
C THR A 260 -17.78 -4.97 -33.30
N SER A 261 -17.98 -6.26 -33.57
CA SER A 261 -18.04 -6.79 -34.93
C SER A 261 -19.13 -6.05 -35.74
N PRO A 262 -19.03 -5.97 -37.07
CA PRO A 262 -20.12 -5.49 -37.93
C PRO A 262 -21.43 -6.29 -37.76
N ARG A 263 -21.35 -7.48 -37.13
CA ARG A 263 -22.50 -8.37 -36.85
C ARG A 263 -23.28 -7.97 -35.60
N ALA A 264 -22.65 -7.23 -34.68
CA ALA A 264 -23.33 -6.75 -33.47
C ALA A 264 -24.09 -5.47 -33.78
N ARG A 265 -25.36 -5.40 -33.38
CA ARG A 265 -26.14 -4.17 -33.51
C ARG A 265 -25.54 -3.09 -32.62
N THR A 266 -25.55 -1.85 -33.10
CA THR A 266 -24.89 -0.70 -32.47
C THR A 266 -25.38 -0.45 -31.05
N HIS A 267 -26.68 -0.62 -30.81
CA HIS A 267 -27.27 -0.48 -29.47
C HIS A 267 -26.79 -1.56 -28.49
N VAL A 268 -26.48 -2.78 -28.95
CA VAL A 268 -25.97 -3.87 -28.09
C VAL A 268 -24.60 -3.52 -27.49
N ALA A 269 -23.82 -2.63 -28.14
CA ALA A 269 -22.55 -2.12 -27.61
C ALA A 269 -22.70 -1.39 -26.27
N LEU A 270 -23.89 -0.83 -25.98
CA LEU A 270 -24.20 -0.14 -24.73
C LEU A 270 -24.14 -1.08 -23.52
N LEU A 271 -24.32 -2.40 -23.73
CA LEU A 271 -24.35 -3.37 -22.64
C LEU A 271 -22.95 -3.72 -22.13
N ALA A 272 -21.89 -3.49 -22.91
CA ALA A 272 -20.54 -3.88 -22.54
C ALA A 272 -20.03 -3.19 -21.25
N PRO A 273 -20.10 -1.85 -21.11
CA PRO A 273 -19.71 -1.19 -19.86
C PRO A 273 -20.61 -1.58 -18.68
N LEU A 274 -21.89 -1.82 -18.90
CA LEU A 274 -22.83 -2.22 -17.86
C LEU A 274 -22.44 -3.59 -17.28
N VAL A 275 -22.05 -4.54 -18.14
CA VAL A 275 -21.60 -5.86 -17.70
C VAL A 275 -20.21 -5.79 -17.04
N GLY A 276 -19.24 -5.15 -17.71
CA GLY A 276 -17.85 -5.13 -17.27
C GLY A 276 -17.57 -4.26 -16.04
N VAL A 277 -18.14 -3.04 -16.02
CA VAL A 277 -17.95 -2.13 -14.88
C VAL A 277 -19.10 -2.29 -13.89
N GLY A 278 -20.34 -2.27 -14.37
CA GLY A 278 -21.53 -2.20 -13.51
C GLY A 278 -21.81 -3.48 -12.73
N LEU A 279 -21.65 -4.65 -13.34
CA LEU A 279 -21.89 -5.93 -12.66
C LEU A 279 -20.61 -6.48 -12.04
N ILE A 280 -19.60 -6.79 -12.86
CA ILE A 280 -18.44 -7.55 -12.39
C ILE A 280 -17.45 -6.64 -11.63
N GLY A 281 -17.07 -5.49 -12.18
CA GLY A 281 -16.16 -4.55 -11.53
C GLY A 281 -16.72 -3.95 -10.24
N SER A 282 -17.98 -3.50 -10.26
CA SER A 282 -18.60 -2.86 -9.09
C SER A 282 -18.74 -3.83 -7.92
N LEU A 283 -19.14 -5.08 -8.17
CA LEU A 283 -19.21 -6.09 -7.11
C LEU A 283 -17.83 -6.48 -6.60
N GLY A 284 -16.82 -6.60 -7.48
CA GLY A 284 -15.43 -6.84 -7.04
C GLY A 284 -14.92 -5.73 -6.12
N GLY A 285 -15.17 -4.47 -6.49
CA GLY A 285 -14.83 -3.30 -5.70
C GLY A 285 -15.60 -3.23 -4.38
N LEU A 286 -16.91 -3.46 -4.38
CA LEU A 286 -17.71 -3.46 -3.14
C LEU A 286 -17.30 -4.60 -2.19
N VAL A 287 -17.00 -5.79 -2.71
CA VAL A 287 -16.48 -6.91 -1.88
C VAL A 287 -15.11 -6.57 -1.30
N ALA A 288 -14.27 -5.82 -2.02
CA ALA A 288 -13.01 -5.31 -1.48
C ALA A 288 -13.22 -4.20 -0.44
N ALA A 289 -14.14 -3.27 -0.69
CA ALA A 289 -14.43 -2.16 0.21
C ALA A 289 -15.06 -2.61 1.54
N THR A 290 -15.88 -3.66 1.51
CA THR A 290 -16.47 -4.27 2.71
C THR A 290 -15.54 -5.24 3.43
N ALA A 291 -14.44 -5.63 2.76
CA ALA A 291 -13.13 -5.88 3.36
C ALA A 291 -12.94 -5.48 4.84
N PRO A 292 -13.05 -6.32 5.90
CA PRO A 292 -12.44 -5.93 7.16
C PRO A 292 -10.96 -5.63 6.90
N SER A 293 -10.46 -4.53 7.45
CA SER A 293 -9.03 -4.23 7.45
C SER A 293 -8.31 -5.44 8.05
N ARG A 294 -7.61 -6.19 7.19
CA ARG A 294 -7.22 -7.58 7.47
C ARG A 294 -6.26 -7.67 8.63
N ASP A 295 -6.40 -8.76 9.38
CA ASP A 295 -5.56 -9.12 10.51
C ASP A 295 -4.07 -8.90 10.20
N SER A 296 -3.38 -8.26 11.12
CA SER A 296 -1.94 -8.11 11.08
C SER A 296 -1.31 -9.49 10.89
N ILE A 297 -0.46 -9.65 9.87
CA ILE A 297 0.29 -10.91 9.67
C ILE A 297 1.47 -11.02 10.63
N VAL A 298 1.63 -10.03 11.50
CA VAL A 298 2.65 -9.94 12.52
C VAL A 298 2.06 -9.66 13.88
N LEU A 299 2.79 -10.06 14.91
CA LEU A 299 2.50 -9.64 16.27
C LEU A 299 2.63 -8.11 16.42
N PRO A 300 1.83 -7.47 17.30
CA PRO A 300 1.76 -6.01 17.38
C PRO A 300 3.06 -5.33 17.78
N GLU A 301 3.88 -6.02 18.58
CA GLU A 301 5.11 -5.46 19.12
C GLU A 301 6.31 -5.92 18.28
N PRO A 302 7.05 -4.98 17.67
CA PRO A 302 8.29 -5.32 17.02
C PRO A 302 9.35 -5.69 18.06
N THR A 303 10.16 -6.69 17.74
CA THR A 303 11.15 -7.23 18.66
C THR A 303 12.56 -7.08 18.08
N PRO A 304 13.54 -6.77 18.94
CA PRO A 304 14.93 -6.89 18.53
C PRO A 304 15.19 -8.37 18.27
N LEU A 305 15.68 -8.71 17.07
CA LEU A 305 16.09 -10.08 16.73
C LEU A 305 17.46 -10.41 17.35
N GLU A 306 17.77 -9.84 18.51
CA GLU A 306 19.03 -10.00 19.22
C GLU A 306 18.76 -10.63 20.59
N ARG A 307 19.54 -11.65 20.96
CA ARG A 307 19.51 -12.25 22.29
C ARG A 307 20.66 -11.71 23.14
N TYR A 308 20.35 -11.11 24.28
CA TYR A 308 21.36 -10.65 25.23
C TYR A 308 21.78 -11.80 26.17
N HIS A 309 23.08 -11.93 26.44
CA HIS A 309 23.61 -12.93 27.36
C HIS A 309 23.61 -12.41 28.81
N SER A 310 22.43 -12.06 29.32
CA SER A 310 22.28 -11.73 30.73
C SER A 310 20.88 -12.04 31.27
N ARG A 311 20.82 -12.54 32.51
CA ARG A 311 19.61 -12.57 33.35
C ARG A 311 19.49 -11.33 34.23
N GLY A 312 20.33 -10.33 34.00
CA GLY A 312 20.40 -9.06 34.73
C GLY A 312 21.65 -8.92 35.63
N LEU A 313 21.76 -7.74 36.25
CA LEU A 313 22.77 -7.44 37.25
C LEU A 313 22.31 -7.88 38.65
N ARG A 314 23.15 -8.60 39.37
CA ARG A 314 22.89 -9.01 40.76
C ARG A 314 24.05 -8.70 41.67
N PRO A 315 23.78 -8.29 42.93
CA PRO A 315 24.80 -8.26 43.95
C PRO A 315 25.24 -9.70 44.27
N SER A 316 26.54 -9.91 44.30
CA SER A 316 27.24 -11.10 44.74
C SER A 316 27.94 -10.79 46.06
N GLN A 317 27.88 -11.73 47.00
CA GLN A 317 28.51 -11.58 48.31
C GLN A 317 30.04 -11.55 48.22
N GLN A 318 30.62 -12.10 47.17
CA GLN A 318 32.06 -12.29 47.03
C GLN A 318 32.75 -11.15 46.24
N VAL A 319 32.06 -10.55 45.26
CA VAL A 319 32.70 -9.70 44.24
C VAL A 319 31.91 -8.42 43.90
N GLY A 320 30.84 -8.10 44.64
CA GLY A 320 30.04 -6.88 44.38
C GLY A 320 28.99 -7.09 43.28
N GLN A 321 28.81 -6.18 42.32
CA GLN A 321 27.80 -6.35 41.26
C GLN A 321 28.32 -7.24 40.12
N THR A 322 27.56 -8.27 39.79
CA THR A 322 27.90 -9.29 38.78
C THR A 322 26.81 -9.39 37.74
N VAL A 323 27.17 -9.76 36.51
CA VAL A 323 26.19 -10.07 35.46
C VAL A 323 25.91 -11.57 35.50
N VAL A 324 24.65 -11.93 35.73
CA VAL A 324 24.22 -13.33 35.76
C VAL A 324 24.08 -13.83 34.34
N MET A 325 24.77 -14.92 33.99
CA MET A 325 24.68 -15.51 32.65
C MET A 325 23.40 -16.36 32.50
N PRO A 326 22.89 -16.55 31.28
CA PRO A 326 21.83 -17.52 31.01
C PRO A 326 22.21 -18.94 31.46
N VAL A 327 21.23 -19.73 31.88
CA VAL A 327 21.44 -21.11 32.36
C VAL A 327 21.98 -22.01 31.25
N ASP A 328 21.59 -21.74 30.02
CA ASP A 328 21.98 -22.41 28.78
C ASP A 328 23.18 -21.75 28.09
N SER A 329 23.93 -20.90 28.80
CA SER A 329 25.12 -20.25 28.26
C SER A 329 26.17 -21.29 27.82
N PRO A 330 26.67 -21.24 26.57
CA PRO A 330 27.71 -22.16 26.08
C PRO A 330 29.11 -21.81 26.62
N LEU A 331 29.23 -20.71 27.38
CA LEU A 331 30.50 -20.18 27.86
C LEU A 331 30.95 -20.89 29.15
N GLU A 332 32.25 -21.15 29.27
CA GLU A 332 32.83 -21.91 30.38
C GLU A 332 33.29 -21.01 31.53
N ALA A 333 33.22 -21.53 32.76
CA ALA A 333 33.77 -20.85 33.94
C ALA A 333 35.30 -20.72 33.85
N ASP A 334 35.86 -19.72 34.55
CA ASP A 334 37.28 -19.38 34.64
C ASP A 334 37.99 -18.97 33.34
N LYS A 335 37.25 -18.78 32.25
CA LYS A 335 37.77 -18.22 30.99
C LYS A 335 37.46 -16.73 30.86
N PHE A 336 38.29 -16.05 30.06
CA PHE A 336 38.09 -14.67 29.66
C PHE A 336 37.42 -14.62 28.30
N TYR A 337 36.41 -13.78 28.17
CA TYR A 337 35.70 -13.54 26.92
C TYR A 337 35.62 -12.04 26.65
N ALA A 338 35.71 -11.67 25.37
CA ALA A 338 35.42 -10.32 24.94
C ALA A 338 33.89 -10.15 24.87
N PHE A 339 33.41 -9.03 25.40
CA PHE A 339 32.00 -8.70 25.40
C PHE A 339 31.77 -7.32 24.81
N LEU A 340 30.62 -7.18 24.15
CA LEU A 340 30.08 -5.94 23.63
C LEU A 340 28.87 -5.50 24.47
N LEU A 341 28.80 -4.22 24.81
CA LEU A 341 27.59 -3.55 25.25
C LEU A 341 27.12 -2.61 24.15
N ARG A 342 25.87 -2.74 23.73
CA ARG A 342 25.30 -1.87 22.71
C ARG A 342 24.68 -0.63 23.32
N SER A 343 25.04 0.51 22.76
CA SER A 343 24.46 1.79 23.10
C SER A 343 23.04 1.94 22.55
N ASN A 344 22.24 2.76 23.22
CA ASN A 344 20.90 3.10 22.78
C ASN A 344 20.98 4.15 21.66
N PRO A 345 20.41 3.90 20.46
CA PRO A 345 20.44 4.87 19.35
C PRO A 345 19.73 6.19 19.70
N ARG A 346 18.78 6.15 20.64
CA ARG A 346 18.07 7.32 21.19
C ARG A 346 18.93 8.13 22.18
N GLY A 347 20.21 7.77 22.34
CA GLY A 347 21.18 8.40 23.23
C GLY A 347 21.03 8.04 24.71
N ILE A 348 22.00 8.49 25.51
CA ILE A 348 22.11 8.17 26.95
C ILE A 348 22.33 9.44 27.77
N ALA A 349 21.68 9.54 28.93
CA ALA A 349 21.68 10.71 29.80
C ALA A 349 22.89 10.76 30.76
N PHE A 350 24.11 10.75 30.23
CA PHE A 350 25.33 10.99 31.01
C PHE A 350 25.85 12.43 30.91
N ALA A 351 25.30 13.20 29.98
CA ALA A 351 25.71 14.57 29.74
C ALA A 351 24.99 15.55 30.68
N GLN A 352 25.61 16.69 30.92
CA GLN A 352 25.04 17.79 31.70
C GLN A 352 24.91 19.05 30.85
N LEU A 353 23.77 19.73 30.97
CA LEU A 353 23.52 20.98 30.26
C LEU A 353 24.18 22.16 31.01
N ASP A 354 25.21 22.75 30.41
CA ASP A 354 25.77 24.02 30.85
C ASP A 354 25.03 25.18 30.18
N GLY A 355 23.93 25.58 30.81
CA GLY A 355 23.08 26.64 30.31
C GLY A 355 23.69 28.05 30.37
N LYS A 356 24.87 28.25 30.99
CA LYS A 356 25.55 29.56 30.97
C LYS A 356 26.38 29.73 29.70
N ASN A 357 27.01 28.66 29.25
CA ASN A 357 27.90 28.67 28.07
C ASN A 357 27.23 28.10 26.81
N ASN A 358 25.91 27.86 26.86
CA ASN A 358 25.14 27.23 25.78
C ASN A 358 25.80 25.94 25.27
N ALA A 359 26.27 25.11 26.22
CA ALA A 359 27.06 23.93 25.92
C ALA A 359 26.53 22.72 26.68
N VAL A 360 26.89 21.52 26.20
CA VAL A 360 26.62 20.26 26.86
C VAL A 360 27.94 19.62 27.22
N LEU A 361 28.11 19.26 28.48
CA LEU A 361 29.31 18.65 29.01
C LEU A 361 29.10 17.14 29.10
N VAL A 362 29.94 16.40 28.38
CA VAL A 362 29.99 14.95 28.41
C VAL A 362 31.27 14.54 29.13
N PRO A 363 31.25 13.50 29.97
CA PRO A 363 32.49 12.91 30.46
C PRO A 363 33.39 12.52 29.29
N GLY A 364 34.70 12.80 29.36
CA GLY A 364 35.66 12.51 28.30
C GLY A 364 36.01 11.03 28.17
N TRP A 365 34.99 10.17 28.19
CA TRP A 365 35.14 8.73 28.04
C TRP A 365 35.44 8.34 26.60
N GLN A 366 36.10 7.21 26.40
CA GLN A 366 36.42 6.71 25.06
C GLN A 366 35.15 6.45 24.23
N VAL A 367 34.08 5.95 24.85
CA VAL A 367 32.78 5.77 24.17
C VAL A 367 32.13 7.08 23.72
N ALA A 368 32.64 8.24 24.17
CA ALA A 368 32.19 9.56 23.78
C ALA A 368 33.06 10.20 22.67
N ASP A 369 34.12 9.54 22.18
CA ASP A 369 35.08 10.14 21.24
C ASP A 369 34.44 10.56 19.91
N GLY A 370 33.46 9.80 19.42
CA GLY A 370 32.72 10.08 18.18
C GLY A 370 31.44 10.90 18.34
N VAL A 371 31.19 11.48 19.52
CA VAL A 371 29.93 12.21 19.77
C VAL A 371 30.00 13.60 19.17
N HIS A 372 29.16 13.82 18.16
CA HIS A 372 28.96 15.13 17.51
C HIS A 372 27.54 15.67 17.66
N ASP A 373 26.61 14.87 18.20
CA ASP A 373 25.21 15.26 18.33
C ASP A 373 24.76 15.24 19.79
N VAL A 374 23.84 16.14 20.12
CA VAL A 374 23.06 16.08 21.36
C VAL A 374 21.59 15.87 21.02
N ILE A 375 20.97 14.90 21.68
CA ILE A 375 19.56 14.55 21.52
C ILE A 375 18.78 15.08 22.73
N PHE A 376 17.72 15.83 22.47
CA PHE A 376 16.76 16.27 23.46
C PHE A 376 15.44 15.55 23.24
N ARG A 377 15.00 14.81 24.26
CA ARG A 377 13.76 14.02 24.19
C ARG A 377 12.55 14.85 24.59
N MET A 378 11.38 14.44 24.11
CA MET A 378 10.10 14.92 24.62
C MET A 378 9.99 14.72 26.14
N ARG A 379 9.25 15.58 26.84
CA ARG A 379 9.01 15.42 28.29
C ARG A 379 8.22 14.14 28.57
N GLU A 380 8.66 13.34 29.54
CA GLU A 380 8.04 12.05 29.91
C GLU A 380 6.53 12.11 30.20
N LYS A 381 6.01 13.26 30.62
CA LYS A 381 4.57 13.47 30.87
C LYS A 381 3.73 13.58 29.60
N ASP A 382 4.35 13.84 28.46
CA ASP A 382 3.70 13.95 27.15
C ASP A 382 3.52 12.53 26.56
N PRO A 383 2.30 12.14 26.12
CA PRO A 383 2.07 10.86 25.44
C PRO A 383 3.04 10.60 24.28
N ALA A 384 3.47 11.65 23.58
CA ALA A 384 4.39 11.57 22.45
C ALA A 384 5.83 11.16 22.87
N ALA A 385 6.18 11.19 24.16
CA ALA A 385 7.51 10.82 24.65
C ALA A 385 7.89 9.35 24.43
N LYS A 386 6.89 8.50 24.22
CA LYS A 386 7.11 7.09 23.87
C LYS A 386 7.71 6.94 22.47
N ASN A 387 7.42 7.86 21.55
CA ASN A 387 7.92 7.80 20.19
C ASN A 387 9.19 8.67 20.02
N MET A 388 10.26 8.05 19.53
CA MET A 388 11.56 8.69 19.27
C MET A 388 11.53 9.69 18.11
N SER A 389 10.56 9.61 17.21
CA SER A 389 10.40 10.58 16.12
C SER A 389 10.10 11.99 16.64
N TRP A 390 9.76 12.11 17.94
CA TRP A 390 9.61 13.37 18.64
C TRP A 390 10.85 13.85 19.39
N ASP A 391 12.00 13.24 19.19
CA ASP A 391 13.23 13.79 19.73
C ASP A 391 13.83 14.83 18.79
N VAL A 392 14.64 15.74 19.33
CA VAL A 392 15.36 16.75 18.56
C VAL A 392 16.85 16.45 18.66
N ARG A 393 17.48 16.19 17.52
CA ARG A 393 18.92 15.97 17.41
C ARG A 393 19.59 17.27 16.95
N VAL A 394 20.54 17.77 17.74
CA VAL A 394 21.25 19.03 17.50
C VAL A 394 22.72 18.72 17.20
N PRO A 395 23.23 19.06 16.00
CA PRO A 395 24.64 18.90 15.69
C PRO A 395 25.49 19.90 16.49
N CYS A 396 26.63 19.44 16.97
CA CYS A 396 27.52 20.18 17.85
C CYS A 396 29.00 20.04 17.46
N ASN A 397 29.74 21.14 17.60
CA ASN A 397 31.20 21.14 17.61
C ASN A 397 31.72 20.50 18.90
N ARG A 398 32.77 19.71 18.78
CA ARG A 398 33.40 18.97 19.87
C ARG A 398 34.68 19.68 20.31
N GLU A 399 34.77 20.05 21.59
CA GLU A 399 35.96 20.62 22.21
C GLU A 399 36.34 19.79 23.45
N GLU A 400 37.57 19.31 23.53
CA GLU A 400 38.07 18.68 24.76
C GLU A 400 38.49 19.74 25.76
N VAL A 401 37.98 19.64 26.98
CA VAL A 401 38.23 20.60 28.05
C VAL A 401 38.66 19.85 29.30
N THR A 402 39.86 20.18 29.78
CA THR A 402 40.33 19.73 31.10
C THR A 402 39.91 20.75 32.14
N THR A 403 39.11 20.33 33.11
CA THR A 403 38.71 21.19 34.24
C THR A 403 39.88 21.43 35.20
N ARG A 404 39.77 22.46 36.05
CA ARG A 404 40.78 22.78 37.08
C ARG A 404 41.03 21.62 38.05
N ASP A 405 40.03 20.75 38.23
CA ASP A 405 40.09 19.55 39.07
C ASP A 405 40.72 18.35 38.34
N GLY A 406 41.26 18.55 37.12
CA GLY A 406 41.91 17.51 36.33
C GLY A 406 40.95 16.55 35.61
N SER A 407 39.64 16.77 35.67
CA SER A 407 38.67 15.90 34.97
C SER A 407 38.62 16.23 33.48
N HIS A 408 38.74 15.21 32.64
CA HIS A 408 38.61 15.29 31.19
C HIS A 408 37.13 15.32 30.80
N LEU A 409 36.68 16.41 30.20
CA LEU A 409 35.32 16.58 29.69
C LEU A 409 35.36 16.89 28.20
N VAL A 410 34.33 16.46 27.50
CA VAL A 410 34.03 16.88 26.14
C VAL A 410 32.91 17.91 26.20
N LYS A 411 33.20 19.10 25.72
CA LYS A 411 32.25 20.21 25.60
C LYS A 411 31.68 20.19 24.18
N LEU A 412 30.37 20.07 24.10
CA LEU A 412 29.59 20.11 22.86
C LEU A 412 28.89 21.46 22.75
N THR A 413 29.19 22.21 21.70
CA THR A 413 28.55 23.51 21.41
C THR A 413 27.79 23.43 20.09
N PRO A 414 26.55 23.95 19.97
CA PRO A 414 25.79 23.86 18.72
C PRO A 414 26.57 24.39 17.51
N VAL A 415 26.47 23.70 16.37
CA VAL A 415 27.11 24.14 15.11
C VAL A 415 26.52 25.47 14.65
N ASN A 416 25.20 25.64 14.78
CA ASN A 416 24.52 26.90 14.51
C ASN A 416 24.72 27.87 15.69
N PRO A 417 25.44 29.00 15.50
CA PRO A 417 25.74 29.94 16.58
C PRO A 417 24.50 30.69 17.11
N ASP A 418 23.45 30.81 16.30
CA ASP A 418 22.20 31.48 16.69
C ASP A 418 21.28 30.58 17.54
N LEU A 419 21.63 29.28 17.65
CA LEU A 419 20.83 28.29 18.35
C LEU A 419 21.16 28.25 19.85
N GLU A 420 20.26 28.81 20.67
CA GLU A 420 20.33 28.65 22.12
C GLU A 420 19.56 27.40 22.61
N LEU A 421 20.27 26.45 23.22
CA LEU A 421 19.73 25.18 23.70
C LEU A 421 18.57 25.37 24.69
N ARG A 422 18.66 26.35 25.59
CA ARG A 422 17.57 26.65 26.54
C ARG A 422 16.30 27.13 25.85
N LYS A 423 16.44 27.98 24.82
CA LYS A 423 15.30 28.45 24.02
C LYS A 423 14.72 27.29 23.22
N LEU A 424 15.56 26.42 22.65
CA LEU A 424 15.14 25.21 21.93
C LEU A 424 14.33 24.25 22.82
N ILE A 425 14.83 23.95 24.03
CA ILE A 425 14.15 23.10 25.01
C ILE A 425 12.79 23.69 25.40
N ALA A 426 12.74 25.01 25.62
CA ALA A 426 11.50 25.69 25.96
C ALA A 426 10.51 25.71 24.79
N TYR A 427 10.99 25.97 23.57
CA TYR A 427 10.18 26.12 22.36
C TYR A 427 9.51 24.81 21.93
N TYR A 428 10.26 23.70 21.91
CA TYR A 428 9.72 22.38 21.53
C TYR A 428 9.19 21.56 22.71
N GLU A 429 9.18 22.14 23.91
CA GLU A 429 8.69 21.51 25.14
C GLU A 429 9.46 20.23 25.53
N LEU A 430 10.78 20.25 25.37
CA LEU A 430 11.65 19.09 25.59
C LEU A 430 12.01 18.92 27.07
N SER A 431 12.60 17.76 27.38
CA SER A 431 13.30 17.52 28.64
C SER A 431 14.58 18.36 28.70
N ASP A 432 14.92 18.80 29.91
CA ASP A 432 16.17 19.49 30.22
C ASP A 432 17.40 18.58 30.29
N LYS A 433 17.18 17.26 30.25
CA LYS A 433 18.26 16.26 30.23
C LYS A 433 18.79 16.06 28.80
N PRO A 434 20.08 16.36 28.54
CA PRO A 434 20.70 16.05 27.26
C PRO A 434 21.04 14.56 27.18
N TYR A 435 20.72 13.95 26.05
CA TYR A 435 21.09 12.58 25.71
C TYR A 435 22.16 12.61 24.64
N VAL A 436 23.16 11.73 24.74
CA VAL A 436 24.25 11.65 23.75
C VAL A 436 24.32 10.26 23.14
N PRO A 437 24.45 10.13 21.81
CA PRO A 437 24.61 8.84 21.14
C PRO A 437 26.05 8.33 21.34
N LEU A 438 26.30 7.70 22.49
CA LEU A 438 27.60 7.08 22.78
C LEU A 438 27.84 5.87 21.87
N ALA A 439 29.11 5.54 21.62
CA ALA A 439 29.50 4.33 20.89
C ALA A 439 29.24 3.05 21.70
N ASP A 440 29.20 1.91 21.02
CA ASP A 440 29.14 0.61 21.68
C ASP A 440 30.42 0.39 22.52
N ALA A 441 30.28 -0.21 23.71
CA ALA A 441 31.37 -0.37 24.67
C ALA A 441 31.92 -1.80 24.63
N HIS A 442 33.21 -1.93 24.36
CA HIS A 442 33.92 -3.22 24.38
C HIS A 442 34.63 -3.38 25.73
N PHE A 443 34.55 -4.58 26.31
CA PHE A 443 35.28 -4.92 27.52
C PHE A 443 35.59 -6.42 27.57
N VAL A 444 36.54 -6.81 28.42
CA VAL A 444 36.87 -8.22 28.66
C VAL A 444 36.27 -8.62 30.01
N GLY A 445 35.50 -9.71 30.00
CA GLY A 445 34.89 -10.29 31.20
C GLY A 445 35.50 -11.65 31.53
N LYS A 446 35.80 -11.89 32.80
CA LYS A 446 36.10 -13.23 33.33
C LYS A 446 34.79 -13.89 33.77
N LEU A 447 34.57 -15.15 33.42
CA LEU A 447 33.47 -15.94 33.95
C LEU A 447 33.89 -16.72 35.20
N GLY A 448 32.97 -16.92 36.13
CA GLY A 448 33.18 -17.77 37.30
C GLY A 448 31.86 -18.14 37.95
N ILE A 449 31.91 -19.10 38.88
CA ILE A 449 30.73 -19.52 39.63
C ILE A 449 30.53 -18.56 40.80
N ALA A 450 29.36 -17.94 40.88
CA ALA A 450 28.98 -17.05 41.98
C ALA A 450 27.76 -17.61 42.73
N GLN A 451 27.72 -17.36 44.03
CA GLN A 451 26.54 -17.62 44.86
C GLN A 451 25.74 -16.33 45.05
N SER A 452 24.47 -16.36 44.62
CA SER A 452 23.55 -15.24 44.85
C SER A 452 22.94 -15.32 46.25
N PRO A 453 22.73 -14.18 46.94
CA PRO A 453 21.91 -14.13 48.15
C PRO A 453 20.41 -14.40 47.90
N ASP A 454 19.96 -14.47 46.64
CA ASP A 454 18.57 -14.76 46.26
C ASP A 454 18.33 -16.29 46.24
N GLU A 455 17.39 -16.77 47.05
CA GLU A 455 17.10 -18.21 47.24
C GLU A 455 16.75 -18.95 45.94
N ASN A 456 16.27 -18.22 44.92
CA ASN A 456 15.85 -18.78 43.64
C ASN A 456 16.98 -18.95 42.60
N LEU A 457 18.19 -18.43 42.86
CA LEU A 457 19.29 -18.39 41.88
C LEU A 457 20.47 -19.30 42.24
N GLY A 458 20.76 -19.48 43.52
CA GLY A 458 21.80 -20.41 44.00
C GLY A 458 23.19 -20.18 43.36
N GLU A 459 23.92 -21.28 43.13
CA GLU A 459 25.15 -21.30 42.34
C GLU A 459 24.84 -21.13 40.85
N HIS A 460 25.44 -20.13 40.23
CA HIS A 460 25.24 -19.82 38.82
C HIS A 460 26.50 -19.25 38.19
N LEU A 461 26.57 -19.33 36.87
CA LEU A 461 27.63 -18.72 36.09
C LEU A 461 27.45 -17.20 36.08
N ALA A 462 28.48 -16.47 36.51
CA ALA A 462 28.51 -15.02 36.57
C ALA A 462 29.71 -14.47 35.83
N MET A 463 29.52 -13.30 35.20
CA MET A 463 30.57 -12.55 34.54
C MET A 463 31.04 -11.40 35.43
N PHE A 464 32.37 -11.28 35.54
CA PHE A 464 33.10 -10.24 36.22
C PHE A 464 33.85 -9.39 35.18
N GLU A 465 33.82 -8.08 35.31
CA GLU A 465 34.70 -7.22 34.51
C GLU A 465 36.17 -7.50 34.89
N ALA A 466 37.03 -7.77 33.92
CA ALA A 466 38.45 -8.02 34.20
C ALA A 466 39.15 -6.69 34.53
N GLU A 467 39.73 -6.57 35.74
CA GLU A 467 40.56 -5.43 36.11
C GLU A 467 41.96 -5.56 35.49
N GLY A 468 42.25 -4.75 34.48
CA GLY A 468 43.56 -4.68 33.82
C GLY A 468 44.14 -3.27 33.81
N ALA A 469 45.47 -3.15 33.71
CA ALA A 469 46.18 -1.87 33.68
C ALA A 469 45.86 -1.01 32.44
N ASP A 470 45.43 -1.64 31.34
CA ASP A 470 45.05 -1.00 30.07
C ASP A 470 43.52 -0.78 29.95
N ARG A 471 42.81 -0.62 31.07
CA ARG A 471 41.36 -0.35 31.02
C ARG A 471 41.13 0.97 30.26
N PRO A 472 40.32 0.97 29.19
CA PRO A 472 39.97 2.23 28.53
C PRO A 472 39.25 3.15 29.51
N PHE A 473 39.46 4.47 29.37
CA PHE A 473 38.85 5.47 30.24
C PHE A 473 37.34 5.55 29.99
N ASN A 474 36.61 4.65 30.64
CA ASN A 474 35.18 4.40 30.49
C ASN A 474 34.57 4.15 31.89
N PRO A 475 33.25 4.39 32.06
CA PRO A 475 32.58 4.20 33.34
C PRO A 475 32.59 2.72 33.77
N LYS A 476 32.23 2.47 35.04
CA LYS A 476 32.14 1.09 35.55
C LYS A 476 31.00 0.33 34.87
N LEU A 477 31.12 -0.98 34.75
CA LEU A 477 30.13 -1.81 34.05
C LEU A 477 28.68 -1.55 34.49
N HIS A 478 28.45 -1.41 35.80
CA HIS A 478 27.12 -1.13 36.34
C HIS A 478 26.54 0.24 35.95
N GLU A 479 27.40 1.23 35.66
CA GLU A 479 26.97 2.55 35.21
C GLU A 479 26.45 2.45 33.78
N PHE A 480 27.10 1.68 32.89
CA PHE A 480 26.59 1.41 31.54
C PHE A 480 25.17 0.83 31.56
N PHE A 481 24.90 -0.14 32.44
CA PHE A 481 23.55 -0.69 32.61
C PHE A 481 22.55 0.34 33.17
N ARG A 482 22.96 1.20 34.12
CA ARG A 482 22.12 2.33 34.58
C ARG A 482 21.82 3.32 33.45
N GLY A 483 22.74 3.47 32.51
CA GLY A 483 22.59 4.28 31.30
C GLY A 483 21.71 3.64 30.22
N GLY A 484 21.26 2.40 30.40
CA GLY A 484 20.40 1.71 29.44
C GLY A 484 21.14 1.07 28.26
N TYR A 485 22.43 0.77 28.40
CA TYR A 485 23.11 -0.13 27.46
C TYR A 485 22.48 -1.53 27.49
N ARG A 486 22.44 -2.18 26.32
CA ARG A 486 21.98 -3.57 26.16
C ARG A 486 23.18 -4.51 26.09
N GLY A 487 23.02 -5.74 26.58
CA GLY A 487 24.08 -6.76 26.60
C GLY A 487 24.27 -7.40 27.97
N PRO A 488 25.43 -8.04 28.24
CA PRO A 488 26.59 -8.19 27.36
C PRO A 488 26.35 -9.19 26.22
N TYR A 489 27.07 -9.02 25.12
CA TYR A 489 27.08 -9.93 23.98
C TYR A 489 28.48 -10.52 23.81
N ALA A 490 28.59 -11.85 23.77
CA ALA A 490 29.88 -12.54 23.65
C ALA A 490 30.39 -12.58 22.20
N ASP A 491 29.51 -12.36 21.22
CA ASP A 491 29.85 -12.38 19.79
C ASP A 491 30.14 -10.95 19.31
N ILE A 492 31.43 -10.61 19.29
CA ILE A 492 31.91 -9.26 19.00
C ILE A 492 32.04 -8.96 17.50
N GLU A 493 31.94 -9.96 16.62
CA GLU A 493 32.14 -9.80 15.17
C GLU A 493 30.81 -9.67 14.39
N GLN A 494 29.66 -9.88 15.03
CA GLN A 494 28.36 -9.79 14.35
C GLN A 494 27.85 -8.35 14.23
N GLU A 495 27.44 -7.99 13.01
CA GLU A 495 26.68 -6.76 12.73
C GLU A 495 25.45 -6.63 13.64
N ARG A 496 25.05 -5.39 13.91
CA ARG A 496 23.88 -5.08 14.76
C ARG A 496 22.64 -5.78 14.19
N PRO A 497 21.97 -6.68 14.92
CA PRO A 497 20.79 -7.35 14.41
C PRO A 497 19.65 -6.36 14.19
N PRO A 498 18.86 -6.52 13.12
CA PRO A 498 17.72 -5.66 12.85
C PRO A 498 16.59 -5.82 13.86
N MET A 499 15.81 -4.77 14.00
CA MET A 499 14.45 -4.87 14.55
C MET A 499 13.57 -5.54 13.50
N GLY A 500 12.79 -6.53 13.93
CA GLY A 500 11.86 -7.25 13.07
C GLY A 500 10.52 -7.46 13.74
N TRP A 501 9.56 -7.88 12.94
CA TRP A 501 8.30 -8.39 13.43
C TRP A 501 8.32 -9.90 13.50
N ILE A 502 7.56 -10.46 14.44
CA ILE A 502 7.30 -11.89 14.51
C ILE A 502 6.03 -12.15 13.71
N ALA A 503 6.12 -13.01 12.69
CA ALA A 503 4.95 -13.41 11.93
C ALA A 503 3.98 -14.25 12.78
N VAL A 504 2.68 -14.15 12.50
CA VAL A 504 1.66 -14.99 13.14
C VAL A 504 1.90 -16.47 12.87
N ALA A 505 1.40 -17.33 13.77
CA ALA A 505 1.52 -18.78 13.60
C ALA A 505 0.90 -19.24 12.27
N GLY A 506 1.60 -20.09 11.52
CA GLY A 506 1.16 -20.59 10.21
C GLY A 506 1.58 -19.75 8.99
N PHE A 507 2.24 -18.60 9.18
CA PHE A 507 2.88 -17.89 8.08
C PHE A 507 4.14 -18.63 7.62
N GLU A 508 4.04 -19.32 6.48
CA GLU A 508 5.13 -20.07 5.86
C GLU A 508 5.58 -19.38 4.57
N ALA A 509 6.79 -18.85 4.57
CA ALA A 509 7.45 -18.28 3.41
C ALA A 509 8.93 -18.73 3.38
N GLU A 510 9.50 -18.86 2.19
CA GLU A 510 10.91 -19.24 2.04
C GLU A 510 11.83 -18.17 2.63
N LEU A 511 12.88 -18.61 3.33
CA LEU A 511 13.86 -17.71 3.93
C LEU A 511 14.59 -16.90 2.86
N GLY A 512 14.81 -15.61 3.13
CA GLY A 512 15.42 -14.65 2.19
C GLY A 512 14.45 -14.12 1.13
N THR A 513 13.18 -14.55 1.15
CA THR A 513 12.17 -14.00 0.24
C THR A 513 11.79 -12.60 0.66
N LYS A 514 11.62 -11.71 -0.32
CA LYS A 514 11.06 -10.38 -0.12
C LYS A 514 9.53 -10.44 -0.20
N VAL A 515 8.88 -9.91 0.82
CA VAL A 515 7.43 -9.84 0.95
C VAL A 515 7.03 -8.37 0.97
N ALA A 516 6.13 -7.99 0.08
CA ALA A 516 5.57 -6.65 0.06
C ALA A 516 4.56 -6.50 1.20
N LEU A 517 4.78 -5.52 2.06
CA LEU A 517 3.96 -5.19 3.21
C LEU A 517 3.36 -3.79 3.06
N ARG A 518 2.19 -3.61 3.67
CA ARG A 518 1.47 -2.34 3.71
C ARG A 518 1.10 -1.99 5.13
N LEU A 519 1.30 -0.72 5.50
CA LEU A 519 0.68 -0.11 6.67
C LEU A 519 -0.55 0.67 6.19
N PRO A 520 -1.77 0.15 6.41
CA PRO A 520 -2.98 0.84 5.99
C PRO A 520 -3.19 2.09 6.84
N ALA A 521 -3.42 3.22 6.18
CA ALA A 521 -3.80 4.45 6.83
C ALA A 521 -5.30 4.46 7.12
N SER A 522 -5.67 4.91 8.31
CA SER A 522 -7.06 5.08 8.69
C SER A 522 -7.70 6.21 7.90
N SER A 523 -8.89 5.96 7.35
CA SER A 523 -9.69 6.98 6.65
C SER A 523 -10.06 8.16 7.57
N ARG A 524 -10.08 7.96 8.89
CA ARG A 524 -10.29 9.00 9.91
C ARG A 524 -8.99 9.68 10.35
N GLY A 525 -7.90 9.55 9.59
CA GLY A 525 -6.57 10.09 9.87
C GLY A 525 -5.74 9.25 10.86
N GLU A 526 -4.50 9.64 11.11
CA GLU A 526 -3.56 9.00 12.03
C GLU A 526 -3.15 9.93 13.18
N PRO A 527 -2.87 9.41 14.39
CA PRO A 527 -2.54 10.22 15.57
C PRO A 527 -1.07 10.69 15.57
N PHE A 528 -0.58 11.19 14.44
CA PHE A 528 0.82 11.62 14.29
C PHE A 528 1.07 13.10 14.64
N VAL A 529 0.02 13.84 15.02
CA VAL A 529 0.11 15.26 15.31
C VAL A 529 -0.26 15.56 16.75
N ARG A 530 0.25 16.69 17.26
CA ARG A 530 -0.11 17.22 18.58
C ARG A 530 -0.43 18.70 18.50
N VAL A 531 -1.20 19.19 19.47
CA VAL A 531 -1.41 20.62 19.69
C VAL A 531 -0.39 21.09 20.73
N ASN A 532 0.43 22.08 20.39
CA ASN A 532 1.41 22.67 21.31
C ASN A 532 0.76 23.68 22.27
N ARG A 533 1.51 24.20 23.25
CA ARG A 533 1.00 25.21 24.19
C ARG A 533 0.49 26.50 23.55
N ALA A 534 1.02 26.86 22.38
CA ALA A 534 0.59 28.04 21.64
C ALA A 534 -0.71 27.82 20.84
N GLY A 535 -1.21 26.58 20.77
CA GLY A 535 -2.40 26.21 20.00
C GLY A 535 -2.13 25.88 18.53
N GLY A 536 -0.85 25.84 18.13
CA GLY A 536 -0.43 25.37 16.81
C GLY A 536 -0.30 23.85 16.78
N ILE A 537 -0.44 23.28 15.59
CA ILE A 537 -0.30 21.84 15.36
C ILE A 537 1.11 21.52 14.90
N GLU A 538 1.73 20.56 15.57
CA GLU A 538 3.06 20.07 15.28
C GLU A 538 3.04 18.59 14.94
N ALA A 539 4.02 18.16 14.17
CA ALA A 539 4.25 16.77 13.79
C ALA A 539 5.76 16.46 13.73
N PRO A 540 6.15 15.17 13.78
CA PRO A 540 7.50 14.73 13.46
C PRO A 540 7.92 15.23 12.07
N ALA A 541 9.23 15.40 11.87
CA ALA A 541 9.79 15.87 10.60
C ALA A 541 9.88 14.77 9.54
N TRP A 542 8.77 14.05 9.34
CA TRP A 542 8.66 13.00 8.33
C TRP A 542 8.30 13.56 6.97
N ASP A 543 8.95 13.05 5.93
CA ASP A 543 8.66 13.42 4.54
C ASP A 543 7.21 13.12 4.12
N LEU A 544 6.62 12.03 4.65
CA LEU A 544 5.23 11.66 4.41
C LEU A 544 4.25 12.72 4.93
N LEU A 545 4.58 13.37 6.06
CA LEU A 545 3.74 14.39 6.70
C LEU A 545 3.84 15.74 6.00
N MET A 546 4.96 16.03 5.33
CA MET A 546 5.04 17.22 4.46
C MET A 546 4.05 17.18 3.29
N ARG A 547 3.58 15.99 2.92
CA ARG A 547 2.61 15.79 1.83
C ARG A 547 1.16 15.76 2.33
N ALA A 548 0.94 15.78 3.64
CA ALA A 548 -0.40 15.81 4.21
C ALA A 548 -0.99 17.21 4.08
N ASP A 549 -2.18 17.28 3.52
CA ASP A 549 -2.94 18.51 3.24
C ASP A 549 -4.23 18.61 4.06
N GLU A 550 -4.57 17.57 4.82
CA GLU A 550 -5.80 17.49 5.61
C GLU A 550 -5.55 17.02 7.04
N LEU A 551 -6.18 17.71 7.98
CA LEU A 551 -6.36 17.25 9.35
C LEU A 551 -7.81 16.86 9.58
N VAL A 552 -8.04 15.86 10.42
CA VAL A 552 -9.34 15.33 10.78
C VAL A 552 -9.52 15.46 12.28
N VAL A 553 -10.58 16.15 12.68
CA VAL A 553 -11.02 16.25 14.07
C VAL A 553 -12.16 15.27 14.24
N ARG A 554 -11.86 14.17 14.94
CA ARG A 554 -12.79 13.07 15.11
C ARG A 554 -13.85 13.40 16.16
N HIS A 555 -15.10 13.10 15.83
CA HIS A 555 -16.17 13.03 16.82
C HIS A 555 -16.10 11.68 17.57
N GLN A 556 -16.43 11.70 18.87
CA GLN A 556 -16.18 10.58 19.79
C GLN A 556 -17.00 9.33 19.47
N SER A 557 -18.24 9.50 18.98
CA SER A 557 -19.19 8.39 18.76
C SER A 557 -19.70 8.28 17.33
N ASP A 558 -19.91 9.41 16.64
CA ASP A 558 -20.48 9.48 15.29
C ASP A 558 -19.43 9.95 14.25
N PRO A 559 -18.90 9.06 13.39
CA PRO A 559 -17.92 9.41 12.37
C PRO A 559 -18.41 10.40 11.30
N THR A 560 -19.73 10.53 11.09
CA THR A 560 -20.28 11.44 10.07
C THR A 560 -20.14 12.91 10.44
N GLN A 561 -19.85 13.19 11.72
CA GLN A 561 -19.63 14.53 12.25
C GLN A 561 -18.15 14.91 12.29
N ASP A 562 -17.25 14.06 11.78
CA ASP A 562 -15.82 14.37 11.71
C ASP A 562 -15.58 15.63 10.87
N ILE A 563 -14.74 16.52 11.39
CA ILE A 563 -14.44 17.80 10.74
C ILE A 563 -13.10 17.66 10.03
N VAL A 564 -13.09 17.87 8.72
CA VAL A 564 -11.86 17.92 7.93
C VAL A 564 -11.41 19.37 7.78
N ILE A 565 -10.13 19.62 7.99
CA ILE A 565 -9.54 20.95 7.99
C ILE A 565 -8.38 20.95 6.98
N PRO A 566 -8.46 21.75 5.91
CA PRO A 566 -7.37 21.88 4.98
C PRO A 566 -6.21 22.62 5.64
N VAL A 567 -5.00 22.10 5.46
CA VAL A 567 -3.79 22.62 6.07
C VAL A 567 -2.63 22.64 5.07
N ARG A 568 -1.65 23.49 5.34
CA ARG A 568 -0.36 23.48 4.66
C ARG A 568 0.71 23.08 5.65
N ALA A 569 1.43 22.02 5.32
CA ALA A 569 2.60 21.60 6.06
C ALA A 569 3.79 22.53 5.75
N ARG A 570 4.46 23.00 6.80
CA ARG A 570 5.72 23.75 6.70
C ARG A 570 6.72 23.17 7.68
N LEU A 571 7.96 22.95 7.24
CA LEU A 571 9.05 22.63 8.15
C LEU A 571 9.46 23.88 8.93
N ASP A 572 9.34 23.84 10.25
CA ASP A 572 9.70 24.91 11.17
C ASP A 572 10.77 24.42 12.16
N GLY A 573 12.03 24.56 11.73
CA GLY A 573 13.19 24.00 12.41
C GLY A 573 13.15 22.47 12.40
N TYR A 574 12.96 21.86 13.57
CA TYR A 574 12.98 20.40 13.76
C TYR A 574 11.60 19.73 13.68
N ARG A 575 10.53 20.48 13.38
CA ARG A 575 9.15 20.00 13.36
C ARG A 575 8.42 20.42 12.11
N ILE A 576 7.42 19.64 11.73
CA ILE A 576 6.43 20.09 10.77
C ILE A 576 5.34 20.81 11.53
N ARG A 577 4.94 21.98 11.05
CA ARG A 577 3.78 22.73 11.53
C ARG A 577 2.73 22.76 10.44
N TYR A 578 1.48 22.61 10.86
CA TYR A 578 0.34 22.75 9.99
C TYR A 578 -0.30 24.11 10.20
N GLU A 579 -0.37 24.88 9.12
CA GLU A 579 -1.02 26.19 9.07
C GLU A 579 -2.33 26.07 8.29
N THR A 580 -3.32 26.86 8.67
CA THR A 580 -4.62 26.91 8.02
C THR A 580 -4.98 28.36 7.72
N ASP A 581 -5.59 28.58 6.55
CA ASP A 581 -6.00 29.92 6.11
C ASP A 581 -7.29 30.38 6.80
N ASP A 582 -8.03 29.46 7.41
CA ASP A 582 -9.32 29.72 8.07
C ASP A 582 -9.10 30.19 9.53
N PRO A 583 -9.57 31.41 9.89
CA PRO A 583 -9.41 31.96 11.23
C PRO A 583 -10.04 31.11 12.35
N GLU A 584 -11.08 30.32 12.05
CA GLU A 584 -11.72 29.44 13.04
C GLU A 584 -10.73 28.37 13.56
N TRP A 585 -9.80 27.95 12.71
CA TRP A 585 -8.89 26.84 12.97
C TRP A 585 -7.47 27.30 13.31
N GLN A 586 -7.23 28.59 13.57
CA GLN A 586 -5.89 29.08 13.93
C GLN A 586 -5.45 28.76 15.37
N ASP A 587 -6.39 28.67 16.33
CA ASP A 587 -6.11 28.22 17.70
C ASP A 587 -6.85 26.91 18.01
N PHE A 588 -6.14 25.80 17.81
CA PHE A 588 -6.70 24.46 18.01
C PHE A 588 -6.97 24.12 19.48
N ARG A 589 -6.58 24.94 20.46
CA ARG A 589 -6.95 24.69 21.87
C ARG A 589 -8.45 24.88 22.11
N ALA A 590 -9.10 25.75 21.34
CA ALA A 590 -10.55 25.90 21.38
C ALA A 590 -11.26 24.58 21.01
N LEU A 591 -10.61 23.75 20.21
CA LEU A 591 -11.14 22.47 19.76
C LEU A 591 -11.21 21.41 20.86
N ALA A 592 -10.20 21.37 21.75
CA ALA A 592 -10.20 20.51 22.93
C ALA A 592 -11.36 20.82 23.91
N SER A 593 -11.99 21.99 23.77
CA SER A 593 -13.14 22.42 24.56
C SER A 593 -14.50 22.16 23.91
N ARG A 594 -14.56 21.76 22.62
CA ARG A 594 -15.80 21.41 21.94
C ARG A 594 -16.32 20.06 22.46
N GLN A 595 -17.52 20.06 23.03
CA GLN A 595 -18.18 18.84 23.50
C GLN A 595 -18.44 17.89 22.32
N GLY A 596 -18.20 16.59 22.54
CA GLY A 596 -18.44 15.53 21.54
C GLY A 596 -17.23 15.19 20.65
N PHE A 597 -16.17 16.01 20.62
CA PHE A 597 -14.99 15.77 19.78
C PHE A 597 -13.79 15.26 20.58
N LEU A 598 -12.86 14.59 19.89
CA LEU A 598 -11.57 14.21 20.46
C LEU A 598 -10.67 15.46 20.58
N PRO A 599 -9.86 15.55 21.65
CA PRO A 599 -9.10 16.76 21.96
C PRO A 599 -7.89 17.00 21.06
N THR A 600 -7.45 15.98 20.31
CA THR A 600 -6.28 16.04 19.43
C THR A 600 -6.71 15.73 18.01
N PRO A 601 -6.30 16.54 17.03
CA PRO A 601 -6.56 16.26 15.62
C PRO A 601 -5.73 15.05 15.14
N PHE A 602 -6.16 14.49 14.04
CA PHE A 602 -5.52 13.38 13.34
C PHE A 602 -5.07 13.89 11.97
N VAL A 603 -3.96 13.40 11.45
CA VAL A 603 -3.50 13.79 10.10
C VAL A 603 -3.88 12.74 9.09
N ARG A 604 -4.44 13.12 7.95
CA ARG A 604 -4.73 12.15 6.89
C ARG A 604 -3.45 11.89 6.09
N VAL A 605 -3.08 10.62 6.04
CA VAL A 605 -1.88 10.13 5.35
C VAL A 605 -2.27 8.99 4.43
N ARG A 606 -1.39 8.65 3.48
CA ARG A 606 -1.59 7.52 2.58
C ARG A 606 -1.08 6.22 3.21
N ASP A 607 -1.57 5.10 2.70
CA ASP A 607 -0.99 3.78 2.97
C ASP A 607 0.52 3.82 2.70
N VAL A 608 1.29 3.19 3.58
CA VAL A 608 2.74 3.12 3.45
C VAL A 608 3.14 1.71 3.04
N ASP A 609 3.60 1.58 1.81
CA ASP A 609 4.11 0.32 1.25
C ASP A 609 5.62 0.21 1.50
N PHE A 610 6.07 -0.97 1.93
CA PHE A 610 7.48 -1.28 2.13
C PHE A 610 7.74 -2.78 1.95
N ASP A 611 8.97 -3.13 1.57
CA ASP A 611 9.37 -4.54 1.46
C ASP A 611 9.96 -5.03 2.79
N ALA A 612 9.69 -6.29 3.13
CA ALA A 612 10.34 -6.98 4.24
C ALA A 612 10.95 -8.30 3.80
N GLU A 613 12.10 -8.65 4.36
CA GLU A 613 12.76 -9.94 4.14
C GLU A 613 12.34 -10.96 5.20
N VAL A 614 12.09 -12.20 4.76
CA VAL A 614 11.70 -13.31 5.63
C VAL A 614 12.93 -13.99 6.22
N HIS A 615 13.01 -14.03 7.54
CA HIS A 615 14.06 -14.70 8.30
C HIS A 615 13.48 -15.82 9.18
N GLY A 616 14.36 -16.72 9.62
CA GLY A 616 14.01 -17.87 10.45
C GLY A 616 13.80 -17.51 11.93
N ASP A 617 13.66 -18.54 12.75
CA ASP A 617 13.44 -18.45 14.20
C ASP A 617 14.75 -18.46 15.01
N ALA A 618 15.91 -18.57 14.35
CA ALA A 618 17.23 -18.68 14.99
C ALA A 618 17.49 -17.56 16.02
N ARG A 619 16.92 -16.37 15.77
CA ARG A 619 17.08 -15.16 16.57
C ARG A 619 15.88 -14.84 17.48
N LEU A 620 14.77 -15.58 17.37
CA LEU A 620 13.54 -15.35 18.14
C LEU A 620 13.63 -15.91 19.57
N ALA A 621 12.80 -15.44 20.49
CA ALA A 621 12.72 -16.02 21.83
C ALA A 621 12.25 -17.50 21.77
N PRO A 622 12.57 -18.36 22.76
CA PRO A 622 12.21 -19.78 22.73
C PRO A 622 10.71 -20.04 22.55
N GLU A 623 9.86 -19.15 23.06
CA GLU A 623 8.40 -19.18 22.92
C GLU A 623 7.89 -18.97 21.49
N PHE A 624 8.70 -18.37 20.62
CA PHE A 624 8.39 -18.14 19.20
C PHE A 624 9.19 -19.06 18.25
N ARG A 625 9.75 -20.17 18.75
CA ARG A 625 10.37 -21.18 17.88
C ARG A 625 9.36 -21.69 16.85
N GLY A 626 9.80 -21.85 15.61
CA GLY A 626 8.95 -22.19 14.46
C GLY A 626 8.22 -21.01 13.81
N HIS A 627 8.25 -19.80 14.37
CA HIS A 627 7.73 -18.61 13.69
C HIS A 627 8.75 -18.04 12.69
N ARG A 628 8.26 -17.28 11.71
CA ARG A 628 9.10 -16.46 10.83
C ARG A 628 9.30 -15.08 11.43
N SER A 629 10.43 -14.45 11.14
CA SER A 629 10.66 -13.03 11.41
C SER A 629 10.65 -12.23 10.12
N LEU A 630 10.07 -11.04 10.14
CA LEU A 630 9.99 -10.13 9.00
C LEU A 630 10.81 -8.89 9.32
N VAL A 631 11.86 -8.63 8.53
CA VAL A 631 12.75 -7.48 8.69
C VAL A 631 12.45 -6.48 7.58
N ALA A 632 12.08 -5.25 7.93
CA ALA A 632 11.87 -4.19 6.94
C ALA A 632 13.17 -3.91 6.18
N LEU A 633 13.10 -3.83 4.85
CA LEU A 633 14.18 -3.34 4.02
C LEU A 633 14.20 -1.82 4.11
N HIS A 634 15.09 -1.28 4.96
CA HIS A 634 15.28 0.14 5.19
C HIS A 634 16.77 0.45 5.36
N GLU A 635 17.18 1.70 5.11
CA GLU A 635 18.58 2.14 5.28
C GLU A 635 19.04 2.05 6.74
N LEU A 636 18.09 2.09 7.67
CA LEU A 636 18.31 1.94 9.10
C LEU A 636 17.86 0.56 9.56
N VAL A 637 18.72 -0.08 10.35
CA VAL A 637 18.55 -1.43 10.90
C VAL A 637 17.58 -1.46 12.10
N GLU A 638 17.41 -0.33 12.78
CA GLU A 638 16.46 -0.12 13.87
C GLU A 638 15.95 1.33 13.84
N PRO A 639 14.78 1.65 14.42
CA PRO A 639 14.28 3.03 14.45
C PRO A 639 15.21 3.91 15.29
N GLN A 640 15.52 5.12 14.80
CA GLN A 640 16.41 6.07 15.48
C GLN A 640 15.80 7.47 15.68
N GLY A 641 14.61 7.74 15.11
CA GLY A 641 14.06 9.09 15.05
C GLY A 641 14.83 9.98 14.06
N PRO A 642 14.82 11.31 14.20
CA PRO A 642 15.53 12.20 13.29
C PRO A 642 17.03 11.88 13.24
N TRP A 643 17.50 11.54 12.05
CA TRP A 643 18.87 11.07 11.79
C TRP A 643 19.47 11.83 10.61
N GLY A 644 20.79 12.08 10.69
CA GLY A 644 21.50 12.92 9.71
C GLY A 644 21.17 14.41 9.79
N GLU A 645 21.69 15.17 8.83
CA GLU A 645 21.48 16.63 8.72
C GLU A 645 20.27 17.02 7.85
N VAL A 646 19.56 16.04 7.29
CA VAL A 646 18.51 16.27 6.28
C VAL A 646 17.13 16.10 6.90
N LEU A 647 16.44 17.23 7.12
CA LEU A 647 15.02 17.26 7.45
C LEU A 647 14.23 17.83 6.25
N PRO A 648 13.05 17.27 5.93
CA PRO A 648 12.42 16.09 6.53
C PRO A 648 13.12 14.77 6.15
N TYR A 649 12.94 13.72 6.95
CA TYR A 649 13.53 12.38 6.70
C TYR A 649 12.46 11.32 6.44
N HIS A 650 12.87 10.22 5.82
CA HIS A 650 12.01 9.05 5.61
C HIS A 650 11.96 8.21 6.90
N PRO A 651 10.78 8.01 7.52
CA PRO A 651 10.68 7.26 8.77
C PRO A 651 10.87 5.76 8.57
N HIS A 652 11.50 5.11 9.55
CA HIS A 652 11.50 3.65 9.61
C HIS A 652 10.06 3.14 9.84
N PRO A 653 9.60 2.06 9.17
CA PRO A 653 8.23 1.54 9.32
C PRO A 653 7.79 1.29 10.78
N MET A 654 8.74 0.89 11.64
CA MET A 654 8.52 0.73 13.09
C MET A 654 8.18 2.04 13.82
N GLU A 655 8.65 3.18 13.35
CA GLU A 655 8.30 4.50 13.92
C GLU A 655 6.84 4.86 13.62
N LEU A 656 6.33 4.43 12.47
CA LEU A 656 4.93 4.62 12.09
C LEU A 656 4.02 3.77 12.98
N VAL A 657 4.33 2.47 13.14
CA VAL A 657 3.58 1.57 14.03
C VAL A 657 3.65 2.03 15.48
N GLY A 658 4.84 2.43 15.95
CA GLY A 658 5.04 2.99 17.29
C GLY A 658 4.28 4.30 17.53
N SER A 659 3.82 4.95 16.48
CA SER A 659 3.00 6.18 16.53
C SER A 659 1.50 5.93 16.41
N GLY A 660 1.06 4.67 16.29
CA GLY A 660 -0.35 4.29 16.29
C GLY A 660 -0.88 3.73 14.99
N MET A 661 -0.07 3.61 13.92
CA MET A 661 -0.50 2.88 12.73
C MET A 661 -0.65 1.38 13.04
N HIS A 662 -1.70 0.79 12.47
CA HIS A 662 -1.95 -0.64 12.56
C HIS A 662 -1.25 -1.39 11.41
N GLY A 663 -0.95 -2.67 11.64
CA GLY A 663 -0.25 -3.53 10.69
C GLY A 663 1.22 -3.73 11.06
N PRO A 664 2.06 -4.24 10.15
CA PRO A 664 1.84 -4.45 8.70
C PRO A 664 0.90 -5.59 8.30
N VAL A 665 0.22 -5.39 7.16
CA VAL A 665 -0.54 -6.41 6.43
C VAL A 665 0.18 -6.80 5.15
N LEU A 666 -0.11 -7.99 4.60
CA LEU A 666 0.34 -8.34 3.25
C LEU A 666 -0.26 -7.35 2.25
N ALA A 667 0.58 -6.75 1.40
CA ALA A 667 0.13 -6.01 0.24
C ALA A 667 -0.49 -7.00 -0.76
N ARG A 668 -1.77 -7.34 -0.59
CA ARG A 668 -2.49 -8.25 -1.49
C ARG A 668 -3.21 -7.44 -2.56
N ASP A 669 -2.76 -7.55 -3.80
CA ASP A 669 -3.33 -6.81 -4.93
C ASP A 669 -4.48 -7.57 -5.62
N GLY A 670 -5.53 -6.84 -6.03
CA GLY A 670 -6.58 -7.32 -6.93
C GLY A 670 -7.36 -8.55 -6.44
N ALA A 671 -7.49 -9.57 -7.29
CA ALA A 671 -8.30 -10.77 -7.06
C ALA A 671 -7.95 -11.54 -5.76
N ALA A 672 -6.73 -11.40 -5.23
CA ALA A 672 -6.28 -12.01 -3.97
C ALA A 672 -7.06 -11.48 -2.74
N VAL A 673 -7.67 -10.29 -2.84
CA VAL A 673 -8.61 -9.83 -1.81
C VAL A 673 -9.82 -10.73 -1.80
N ILE A 674 -10.51 -10.89 -2.92
CA ILE A 674 -11.75 -11.65 -2.93
C ILE A 674 -11.49 -13.13 -2.62
N ALA A 675 -10.40 -13.68 -3.16
CA ALA A 675 -9.99 -15.05 -2.89
C ALA A 675 -9.68 -15.30 -1.42
N GLY A 676 -9.00 -14.38 -0.74
CA GLY A 676 -8.75 -14.48 0.70
C GLY A 676 -10.04 -14.56 1.53
N ARG A 677 -11.10 -13.83 1.14
CA ARG A 677 -12.41 -13.89 1.82
C ARG A 677 -13.14 -15.20 1.59
N LEU A 678 -12.87 -15.85 0.47
CA LEU A 678 -13.46 -17.14 0.10
C LEU A 678 -12.68 -18.35 0.67
N ARG A 679 -11.42 -18.12 1.08
CA ARG A 679 -10.55 -19.12 1.72
C ARG A 679 -10.71 -19.15 3.24
N ASP A 680 -11.13 -18.03 3.84
CA ASP A 680 -11.21 -17.76 5.29
C ASP A 680 -11.12 -19.00 6.19
N GLU A 681 -9.94 -19.16 6.83
CA GLU A 681 -9.55 -20.34 7.60
C GLU A 681 -10.13 -20.34 9.03
N SER A 682 -10.92 -19.32 9.39
CA SER A 682 -11.64 -19.21 10.67
C SER A 682 -12.76 -20.25 10.84
N GLY A 683 -13.12 -21.00 9.80
CA GLY A 683 -14.06 -22.12 9.84
C GLY A 683 -15.51 -21.80 9.47
N ASP A 684 -15.82 -20.53 9.17
CA ASP A 684 -17.19 -20.06 8.91
C ASP A 684 -17.64 -20.21 7.44
N GLN A 685 -16.70 -20.55 6.53
CA GLN A 685 -16.99 -20.81 5.12
C GLN A 685 -16.56 -22.20 4.66
N PRO A 686 -17.40 -22.91 3.89
CA PRO A 686 -17.04 -24.22 3.40
C PRO A 686 -16.08 -24.11 2.20
N ARG A 687 -14.97 -24.86 2.25
CA ARG A 687 -13.90 -24.89 1.22
C ARG A 687 -14.38 -25.06 -0.23
N TRP A 688 -15.51 -25.74 -0.45
CA TRP A 688 -16.08 -25.91 -1.79
C TRP A 688 -16.50 -24.59 -2.45
N LEU A 689 -16.84 -23.56 -1.67
CA LEU A 689 -17.22 -22.24 -2.19
C LEU A 689 -16.04 -21.54 -2.85
N GLY A 690 -14.86 -21.61 -2.23
CA GLY A 690 -13.60 -21.10 -2.82
C GLY A 690 -13.24 -21.84 -4.11
N HIS A 691 -13.32 -23.17 -4.12
CA HIS A 691 -13.08 -23.94 -5.35
C HIS A 691 -14.08 -23.62 -6.47
N LEU A 692 -15.36 -23.46 -6.12
CA LEU A 692 -16.39 -23.04 -7.08
C LEU A 692 -16.07 -21.67 -7.67
N ALA A 693 -15.70 -20.70 -6.83
CA ALA A 693 -15.30 -19.37 -7.28
C ALA A 693 -14.10 -19.40 -8.23
N GLY A 694 -13.09 -20.23 -7.94
CA GLY A 694 -11.95 -20.45 -8.84
C GLY A 694 -12.37 -21.03 -10.19
N VAL A 695 -13.27 -22.02 -10.22
CA VAL A 695 -13.81 -22.59 -11.48
C VAL A 695 -14.58 -21.54 -12.26
N LEU A 696 -15.44 -20.76 -11.60
CA LEU A 696 -16.19 -19.68 -12.24
C LEU A 696 -15.25 -18.63 -12.84
N ALA A 697 -14.16 -18.29 -12.14
CA ALA A 697 -13.13 -17.39 -12.65
C ALA A 697 -12.51 -17.94 -13.95
N PHE A 698 -12.10 -19.22 -13.99
CA PHE A 698 -11.60 -19.88 -15.20
C PHE A 698 -12.60 -19.79 -16.37
N VAL A 699 -13.88 -20.07 -16.12
CA VAL A 699 -14.93 -20.00 -17.16
C VAL A 699 -15.14 -18.56 -17.64
N LEU A 700 -15.07 -17.57 -16.75
CA LEU A 700 -15.17 -16.15 -17.11
C LEU A 700 -13.98 -15.71 -17.98
N ALA A 701 -12.75 -16.10 -17.64
CA ALA A 701 -11.57 -15.78 -18.44
C ALA A 701 -11.62 -16.42 -19.84
N LEU A 702 -11.92 -17.71 -19.91
CA LEU A 702 -12.05 -18.43 -21.19
C LEU A 702 -13.24 -17.91 -22.01
N GLY A 703 -14.37 -17.60 -21.35
CA GLY A 703 -15.54 -16.97 -21.97
C GLY A 703 -15.22 -15.60 -22.55
N CYS A 704 -14.48 -14.77 -21.81
CA CYS A 704 -14.00 -13.47 -22.29
C CYS A 704 -13.12 -13.63 -23.54
N ALA A 705 -12.14 -14.52 -23.51
CA ALA A 705 -11.33 -14.82 -24.69
C ALA A 705 -12.15 -15.37 -25.87
N ALA A 706 -13.19 -16.18 -25.62
CA ALA A 706 -14.14 -16.64 -26.64
C ALA A 706 -14.96 -15.50 -27.24
N GLY A 707 -15.37 -14.52 -26.42
CA GLY A 707 -16.03 -13.30 -26.86
C GLY A 707 -15.16 -12.50 -27.83
N TRP A 708 -13.91 -12.23 -27.44
CA TRP A 708 -12.98 -11.44 -28.25
C TRP A 708 -12.63 -12.14 -29.55
N THR A 709 -12.34 -13.44 -29.51
CA THR A 709 -12.06 -14.23 -30.72
C THR A 709 -13.27 -14.28 -31.67
N HIS A 710 -14.49 -14.36 -31.16
CA HIS A 710 -15.70 -14.38 -31.98
C HIS A 710 -15.98 -13.02 -32.64
N LEU A 711 -15.76 -11.92 -31.92
CA LEU A 711 -16.03 -10.57 -32.40
C LEU A 711 -14.98 -10.06 -33.40
N LEU A 712 -13.72 -10.52 -33.27
CA LEU A 712 -12.58 -10.04 -34.06
C LEU A 712 -12.25 -10.90 -35.29
N ALA A 713 -12.80 -12.12 -35.37
CA ALA A 713 -12.60 -13.06 -36.49
C ALA A 713 -12.84 -12.49 -37.92
N PRO A 714 -13.68 -11.47 -38.17
CA PRO A 714 -13.82 -10.88 -39.51
C PRO A 714 -12.64 -9.98 -39.93
N GLY A 715 -11.87 -9.44 -38.98
CA GLY A 715 -10.79 -8.48 -39.23
C GLY A 715 -9.38 -9.05 -39.12
N VAL A 716 -9.21 -10.13 -38.36
CA VAL A 716 -7.95 -10.88 -38.15
C VAL A 716 -8.27 -12.37 -38.13
N SER A 717 -7.37 -13.24 -38.62
CA SER A 717 -7.53 -14.70 -38.51
C SER A 717 -7.79 -15.08 -37.05
N SER A 718 -8.89 -15.80 -36.78
CA SER A 718 -9.26 -16.26 -35.43
C SER A 718 -8.11 -17.02 -34.75
N LYS A 719 -7.29 -17.72 -35.51
CA LYS A 719 -6.10 -18.44 -35.02
C LYS A 719 -5.02 -17.49 -34.49
N ILE A 720 -4.78 -16.35 -35.14
CA ILE A 720 -3.82 -15.33 -34.68
C ILE A 720 -4.31 -14.73 -33.36
N THR A 721 -5.60 -14.42 -33.26
CA THR A 721 -6.21 -13.91 -32.03
C THR A 721 -6.05 -14.88 -30.86
N VAL A 722 -6.25 -16.18 -31.09
CA VAL A 722 -6.04 -17.22 -30.08
C VAL A 722 -4.59 -17.30 -29.63
N ILE A 723 -3.64 -17.29 -30.56
CA ILE A 723 -2.20 -17.34 -30.24
C ILE A 723 -1.79 -16.13 -29.39
N VAL A 724 -2.22 -14.92 -29.78
CA VAL A 724 -1.88 -13.70 -29.05
C VAL A 724 -2.49 -13.71 -27.64
N LEU A 725 -3.75 -14.09 -27.49
CA LEU A 725 -4.40 -14.18 -26.18
C LEU A 725 -3.74 -15.22 -25.27
N ALA A 726 -3.50 -16.44 -25.77
CA ALA A 726 -2.88 -17.49 -24.97
C ALA A 726 -1.44 -17.14 -24.57
N SER A 727 -0.67 -16.57 -25.49
CA SER A 727 0.71 -16.14 -25.20
C SER A 727 0.73 -15.02 -24.18
N ALA A 728 -0.20 -14.06 -24.28
CA ALA A 728 -0.33 -12.98 -23.33
C ALA A 728 -0.80 -13.46 -21.94
N MET A 729 -1.74 -14.40 -21.88
CA MET A 729 -2.17 -15.02 -20.60
C MET A 729 -1.00 -15.70 -19.89
N ALA A 730 -0.20 -16.48 -20.61
CA ALA A 730 1.01 -17.09 -20.05
C ALA A 730 2.04 -16.02 -19.62
N GLY A 731 2.27 -15.01 -20.46
CA GLY A 731 3.22 -13.93 -20.18
C GLY A 731 2.81 -13.06 -18.99
N GLY A 732 1.52 -12.76 -18.82
CA GLY A 732 0.99 -11.99 -17.70
C GLY A 732 1.18 -12.69 -16.35
N GLY A 733 1.10 -14.02 -16.31
CA GLY A 733 1.43 -14.79 -15.11
C GLY A 733 2.92 -14.83 -14.76
N ALA A 734 3.80 -14.49 -15.72
CA ALA A 734 5.24 -14.41 -15.52
C ALA A 734 5.75 -12.98 -15.25
N MET A 735 4.89 -11.96 -15.38
CA MET A 735 5.24 -10.56 -15.16
C MET A 735 5.06 -10.17 -13.68
N ALA A 736 6.01 -9.39 -13.16
CA ALA A 736 5.83 -8.70 -11.89
C ALA A 736 4.63 -7.74 -11.97
N TRP A 737 3.88 -7.65 -10.86
CA TRP A 737 2.58 -6.99 -10.87
C TRP A 737 2.55 -5.54 -11.37
N PRO A 738 3.44 -4.66 -10.89
CA PRO A 738 3.48 -3.27 -11.33
C PRO A 738 3.75 -3.11 -12.83
N VAL A 739 4.51 -4.05 -13.42
CA VAL A 739 4.89 -4.01 -14.84
C VAL A 739 3.72 -4.38 -15.74
N ALA A 740 3.00 -5.44 -15.40
CA ALA A 740 1.81 -5.86 -16.14
C ALA A 740 0.73 -4.78 -16.12
N GLN A 741 0.55 -4.13 -14.97
CA GLN A 741 -0.42 -3.06 -14.81
C GLN A 741 -0.02 -1.77 -15.53
N ALA A 742 1.23 -1.35 -15.45
CA ALA A 742 1.72 -0.18 -16.18
C ALA A 742 1.59 -0.38 -17.70
N PHE A 743 1.92 -1.57 -18.18
CA PHE A 743 1.73 -1.94 -19.58
C PHE A 743 0.25 -1.87 -19.99
N ALA A 744 -0.65 -2.43 -19.17
CA ALA A 744 -2.08 -2.39 -19.41
C ALA A 744 -2.63 -0.96 -19.45
N ALA A 745 -2.26 -0.14 -18.47
CA ALA A 745 -2.68 1.24 -18.34
C ALA A 745 -2.23 2.09 -19.55
N VAL A 746 -0.97 1.98 -19.97
CA VAL A 746 -0.44 2.72 -21.13
C VAL A 746 -1.15 2.32 -22.41
N ALA A 747 -1.24 1.03 -22.68
CA ALA A 747 -1.85 0.53 -23.91
C ALA A 747 -3.35 0.84 -23.99
N PHE A 748 -4.05 0.81 -22.85
CA PHE A 748 -5.46 1.14 -22.79
C PHE A 748 -5.73 2.61 -23.12
N ALA A 749 -4.95 3.53 -22.56
CA ALA A 749 -5.07 4.95 -22.84
C ALA A 749 -4.89 5.26 -24.35
N VAL A 750 -3.92 4.61 -25.02
CA VAL A 750 -3.74 4.76 -26.47
C VAL A 750 -5.00 4.37 -27.24
N VAL A 751 -5.67 3.27 -26.86
CA VAL A 751 -6.92 2.82 -27.48
C VAL A 751 -8.08 3.79 -27.20
N VAL A 752 -8.26 4.23 -25.96
CA VAL A 752 -9.36 5.16 -25.59
C VAL A 752 -9.24 6.48 -26.32
N ILE A 753 -8.04 7.07 -26.32
CA ILE A 753 -7.77 8.37 -26.96
C ILE A 753 -8.10 8.27 -28.45
N ALA A 754 -7.69 7.19 -29.11
CA ALA A 754 -7.97 6.99 -30.53
C ALA A 754 -9.49 6.88 -30.81
N VAL A 755 -10.23 6.13 -30.00
CA VAL A 755 -11.69 5.98 -30.15
C VAL A 755 -12.40 7.32 -29.88
N ALA A 756 -11.99 8.06 -28.85
CA ALA A 756 -12.54 9.38 -28.55
C ALA A 756 -12.33 10.35 -29.72
N ILE A 757 -11.12 10.43 -30.29
CA ILE A 757 -10.81 11.26 -31.44
C ILE A 757 -11.64 10.85 -32.67
N ALA A 758 -11.75 9.54 -32.94
CA ALA A 758 -12.54 9.03 -34.06
C ALA A 758 -14.03 9.33 -33.91
N GLY A 759 -14.59 9.14 -32.72
CA GLY A 759 -15.97 9.48 -32.37
C GLY A 759 -16.27 10.96 -32.60
N LEU A 760 -15.38 11.84 -32.14
CA LEU A 760 -15.52 13.28 -32.31
C LEU A 760 -15.40 13.72 -33.78
N ARG A 761 -14.49 13.12 -34.55
CA ARG A 761 -14.36 13.41 -36.00
C ARG A 761 -15.56 12.89 -36.81
N GLY A 762 -16.14 11.77 -36.40
CA GLY A 762 -17.28 11.14 -37.07
C GLY A 762 -18.65 11.52 -36.51
N LEU A 763 -18.77 12.63 -35.77
CA LEU A 763 -19.95 12.96 -34.97
C LEU A 763 -21.28 12.92 -35.75
N ALA A 764 -21.28 13.35 -37.02
CA ALA A 764 -22.47 13.32 -37.88
C ALA A 764 -22.99 11.88 -38.10
N THR A 765 -22.07 10.93 -38.35
CA THR A 765 -22.42 9.52 -38.55
C THR A 765 -22.92 8.87 -37.26
N VAL A 766 -22.28 9.20 -36.13
CA VAL A 766 -22.69 8.71 -34.81
C VAL A 766 -24.07 9.25 -34.42
N ARG A 767 -24.34 10.53 -34.71
CA ARG A 767 -25.65 11.15 -34.45
C ARG A 767 -26.75 10.57 -35.33
N ALA A 768 -26.45 10.26 -36.60
CA ALA A 768 -27.38 9.59 -37.48
C ALA A 768 -27.74 8.19 -36.95
N ALA A 769 -26.74 7.41 -36.55
CA ALA A 769 -26.94 6.09 -35.96
C ALA A 769 -27.72 6.14 -34.63
N ALA A 770 -27.57 7.19 -33.82
CA ALA A 770 -28.29 7.35 -32.55
C ALA A 770 -29.80 7.56 -32.73
N ASN A 771 -30.23 8.05 -33.90
CA ASN A 771 -31.63 8.24 -34.26
C ASN A 771 -32.20 7.05 -35.05
N ASP A 772 -31.35 6.08 -35.40
CA ASP A 772 -31.75 4.86 -36.08
C ASP A 772 -32.37 3.88 -35.06
N PRO A 773 -33.61 3.41 -35.28
CA PRO A 773 -34.26 2.43 -34.39
C PRO A 773 -33.61 1.04 -34.45
N GLU A 774 -32.83 0.73 -35.48
CA GLU A 774 -32.04 -0.50 -35.60
C GLU A 774 -30.62 -0.31 -35.07
#